data_AF-A0A963DSN9-F1
#
_entry.id   AF-A0A963DSN9-F1
#
_cell.length_a   1.000
_cell.length_b   1.000
_cell.length_c   1.000
_cell.angle_alpha   90.00
_cell.angle_beta   90.00
_cell.angle_gamma   90.00
#
_symmetry.space_group_name_H-M   'P 1'
#
loop_
_entity.id
_entity.type
_entity.pdbx_description
1 polymer ?
#
loop_
_entity_poly.entity_id
_entity_poly.type
_entity_poly.pdbx_seq_one_letter_code
_entity_poly.pdbx_strand_id
1 'polypeptide(L)'
;MKNVGVLRKLSHWASLQSRSRTPLFIALGAGLLIIVVIIGFWGAGVLIDSFSKPSLKAEPIRIAVANAFSGPNAAAGIAMLRGAQLLIDKINAEGGVHGHPLALQPFDDVRNAQQAERVAEQIGLSPDIVAVIGHGSSTASRAAGSLYRLYKVPAVTPTSTNPNVTQFNPWYFRVIFNDDLQANILAHYIKSVLNFRSVAVVRLADAYAATLNRTFEFTADAIGLRVRPSIVLSEQPRPEEIEQAVSQLAADSKTQAILLILRPSQAKPLVQALRQRGVTAQLLGSDSLALAGFSAEPTAEPAADHESPPHFTEGMYIAAPFIPDTATAAARQFIRDYAAIYQENPVWSAIYAYDSAQVIAEALRRLPAIDGVDVPGLRQAMREQLAAMDSPANAALGLMGPLYFDAEGDAIRPVYIARAKNGHVTPATRQLQFVQDPEQVSALRAQGENIIDLGDSLLQIVQVVYTGLHWNKLYAIDEKTRTFAADVDVWFRYSGALDIENIVFPDAVTPIRLAKPTVIRDLFGEHYRAFRVQGTFHYITTHRNLIDGNEDFTLQFHHAHLDHNRLVFVTDSQNMGLSEGHRGWGHILRAEQVLAADSGWVIKDGTVYQEIHNRSTLGDPLFRRIALPYSHFYARIQGHQAEVSLQRQLARVLPDQFSGSWFTFFSILFFVSWTPWLQRRVPVSMVLLRLLASACLLYLLEYLFNSLYAERLELYQLELMLLFFKSLWWLLPALCVVALLPPLVWRPIERQTHYPVPNVARTFVNLVVFGIAGVCILAFVFDRPLTTIWAASGLLTLILGIALQNLILDAFSGLVLNLERPFTLSQWIGIATRWYGRQFGRVEELNWRTTRIWTRDNNLVVIPNSVISNAVITNYSRPTYPSRMEIPVVLEFSVPVERAQQVLENSVRQAVATGALLGDQPIRVVVDTLESYGVRYKIQVYHHPERVSPEMVKTAVNRAIMAGLQAEGLKVALPLEPWLMRRGLG
;
A
#
# COMPACT_ATOMS: atom_id res chain seq x y z
N MET A 1 19.87 -33.48 -68.09
CA MET A 1 18.48 -33.74 -68.54
C MET A 1 17.89 -34.75 -67.57
N LYS A 2 17.09 -34.36 -66.58
CA LYS A 2 15.69 -33.87 -66.61
C LYS A 2 14.75 -35.00 -66.12
N ASN A 3 14.11 -34.69 -65.00
CA ASN A 3 12.75 -35.06 -64.60
C ASN A 3 12.45 -36.54 -64.28
N VAL A 4 12.56 -36.93 -63.00
CA VAL A 4 11.50 -37.58 -62.19
C VAL A 4 11.91 -37.47 -60.71
N GLY A 5 11.24 -36.66 -59.88
CA GLY A 5 11.61 -36.61 -58.46
C GLY A 5 10.90 -35.62 -57.53
N VAL A 6 9.87 -34.88 -57.99
CA VAL A 6 9.26 -33.80 -57.17
C VAL A 6 7.82 -34.08 -56.72
N LEU A 7 7.11 -35.09 -57.27
CA LEU A 7 5.69 -35.29 -56.96
C LEU A 7 5.36 -36.34 -55.89
N ARG A 8 6.34 -36.97 -55.24
CA ARG A 8 6.09 -38.01 -54.21
C ARG A 8 6.41 -37.59 -52.76
N LYS A 9 6.90 -36.37 -52.53
CA LYS A 9 7.23 -35.85 -51.18
C LYS A 9 6.19 -34.88 -50.58
N LEU A 10 5.15 -34.51 -51.32
CA LEU A 10 4.10 -33.61 -50.82
C LEU A 10 2.92 -34.32 -50.13
N SER A 11 2.79 -35.65 -50.27
CA SER A 11 1.70 -36.42 -49.64
C SER A 11 1.99 -36.89 -48.21
N HIS A 12 3.23 -36.75 -47.72
CA HIS A 12 3.59 -37.16 -46.35
C HIS A 12 3.47 -36.06 -45.29
N TRP A 13 3.29 -34.80 -45.69
CA TRP A 13 3.16 -33.66 -44.76
C TRP A 13 1.71 -33.31 -44.41
N ALA A 14 0.73 -33.80 -45.16
CA ALA A 14 -0.69 -33.51 -44.92
C ALA A 14 -1.34 -34.42 -43.85
N SER A 15 -0.65 -35.48 -43.39
CA SER A 15 -1.23 -36.46 -42.44
C SER A 15 -0.83 -36.26 -40.97
N LEU A 16 -0.08 -35.21 -40.62
CA LEU A 16 0.38 -34.95 -39.25
C LEU A 16 -0.30 -33.75 -38.54
N GLN A 17 -1.27 -33.08 -39.18
CA GLN A 17 -1.94 -31.91 -38.59
C GLN A 17 -3.20 -32.20 -37.75
N SER A 18 -3.58 -33.47 -37.52
CA SER A 18 -4.84 -33.80 -36.84
C SER A 18 -4.76 -34.02 -35.33
N ARG A 19 -3.59 -33.85 -34.67
CA ARG A 19 -3.47 -34.07 -33.21
C ARG A 19 -2.54 -33.08 -32.48
N SER A 20 -2.87 -31.78 -32.48
CA SER A 20 -2.60 -30.87 -31.35
C SER A 20 -3.20 -29.49 -31.61
N ARG A 21 -4.46 -29.31 -31.21
CA ARG A 21 -5.10 -27.99 -31.13
C ARG A 21 -4.56 -27.21 -29.91
N THR A 22 -3.39 -26.58 -30.04
CA THR A 22 -2.92 -25.52 -29.11
C THR A 22 -1.71 -24.66 -29.56
N PRO A 23 -1.28 -24.50 -30.84
CA PRO A 23 0.02 -23.84 -31.05
C PRO A 23 -0.02 -22.31 -30.96
N LEU A 24 -1.10 -21.64 -31.43
CA LEU A 24 -1.05 -20.18 -31.63
C LEU A 24 -1.27 -19.36 -30.34
N PHE A 25 -2.15 -19.80 -29.44
CA PHE A 25 -2.35 -19.16 -28.13
C PHE A 25 -1.24 -19.50 -27.14
N ILE A 26 -0.64 -20.69 -27.25
CA ILE A 26 0.59 -21.02 -26.51
C ILE A 26 1.77 -20.24 -27.10
N ALA A 27 1.86 -20.00 -28.42
CA ALA A 27 2.95 -19.23 -29.00
C ALA A 27 2.84 -17.71 -28.76
N LEU A 28 1.63 -17.13 -28.72
CA LEU A 28 1.42 -15.73 -28.35
C LEU A 28 1.53 -15.52 -26.83
N GLY A 29 0.98 -16.44 -26.03
CA GLY A 29 1.12 -16.43 -24.58
C GLY A 29 2.55 -16.73 -24.13
N ALA A 30 3.22 -17.71 -24.74
CA ALA A 30 4.64 -17.96 -24.52
C ALA A 30 5.51 -16.91 -25.18
N GLY A 31 5.10 -16.25 -26.27
CA GLY A 31 5.85 -15.14 -26.87
C GLY A 31 5.84 -13.91 -25.96
N LEU A 32 4.69 -13.57 -25.38
CA LEU A 32 4.58 -12.50 -24.38
C LEU A 32 5.27 -12.88 -23.08
N LEU A 33 5.15 -14.14 -22.63
CA LEU A 33 5.85 -14.65 -21.45
C LEU A 33 7.35 -14.80 -21.69
N ILE A 34 7.81 -15.09 -22.91
CA ILE A 34 9.22 -15.12 -23.31
C ILE A 34 9.74 -13.69 -23.40
N ILE A 35 8.95 -12.71 -23.84
CA ILE A 35 9.33 -11.30 -23.76
C ILE A 35 9.38 -10.82 -22.30
N VAL A 36 8.43 -11.22 -21.44
CA VAL A 36 8.44 -10.94 -19.99
C VAL A 36 9.55 -11.70 -19.26
N VAL A 37 9.89 -12.92 -19.70
CA VAL A 37 10.98 -13.73 -19.18
C VAL A 37 12.31 -13.29 -19.75
N ILE A 38 12.40 -12.74 -20.96
CA ILE A 38 13.62 -12.15 -21.56
C ILE A 38 13.86 -10.76 -20.96
N ILE A 39 12.84 -9.92 -20.80
CA ILE A 39 12.92 -8.67 -20.02
C ILE A 39 13.21 -9.01 -18.54
N GLY A 40 12.64 -10.12 -18.05
CA GLY A 40 12.92 -10.69 -16.74
C GLY A 40 14.26 -11.43 -16.64
N PHE A 41 14.93 -11.81 -17.74
CA PHE A 41 16.24 -12.49 -17.79
C PHE A 41 17.38 -11.50 -18.11
N TRP A 42 17.11 -10.47 -18.90
CA TRP A 42 17.93 -9.26 -18.99
C TRP A 42 17.83 -8.48 -17.69
N GLY A 43 16.62 -8.43 -17.11
CA GLY A 43 16.39 -8.20 -15.70
C GLY A 43 17.25 -9.16 -14.88
N ALA A 44 17.07 -10.48 -14.96
CA ALA A 44 17.78 -11.49 -14.14
C ALA A 44 19.31 -11.37 -14.19
N GLY A 45 19.88 -11.02 -15.34
CA GLY A 45 21.31 -10.82 -15.54
C GLY A 45 21.82 -9.52 -14.90
N VAL A 46 21.01 -8.46 -14.91
CA VAL A 46 21.23 -7.25 -14.10
C VAL A 46 20.89 -7.50 -12.62
N LEU A 47 19.97 -8.41 -12.33
CA LEU A 47 19.45 -8.78 -11.01
C LEU A 47 20.36 -9.78 -10.28
N ILE A 48 21.21 -10.56 -10.93
CA ILE A 48 22.25 -11.34 -10.23
C ILE A 48 23.36 -10.39 -9.74
N ASP A 49 23.59 -9.30 -10.48
CA ASP A 49 24.49 -8.21 -10.07
C ASP A 49 23.80 -7.21 -9.08
N SER A 50 22.47 -7.08 -9.12
CA SER A 50 21.69 -6.12 -8.31
C SER A 50 20.89 -6.72 -7.14
N PHE A 51 20.65 -8.03 -7.08
CA PHE A 51 20.06 -8.75 -5.92
C PHE A 51 21.07 -9.46 -5.04
N SER A 52 22.36 -9.41 -5.36
CA SER A 52 23.28 -9.16 -4.26
C SER A 52 22.92 -7.77 -3.71
N LYS A 53 21.94 -7.69 -2.79
CA LYS A 53 22.14 -6.81 -1.61
C LYS A 53 23.61 -7.00 -1.29
N PRO A 54 24.47 -5.95 -1.30
CA PRO A 54 25.89 -6.15 -1.05
C PRO A 54 25.95 -7.08 0.13
N SER A 55 26.41 -8.33 -0.11
CA SER A 55 26.35 -9.35 0.92
C SER A 55 27.12 -8.70 2.04
N LEU A 56 26.46 -8.45 3.17
CA LEU A 56 27.10 -7.77 4.28
C LEU A 56 28.45 -8.43 4.44
N LYS A 57 29.52 -7.67 4.22
CA LYS A 57 30.86 -8.23 4.36
C LYS A 57 30.92 -8.80 5.76
N ALA A 58 31.52 -9.98 5.89
CA ALA A 58 31.43 -10.74 7.13
C ALA A 58 31.98 -9.96 8.35
N GLU A 59 32.86 -8.98 8.12
CA GLU A 59 33.52 -8.22 9.17
C GLU A 59 32.77 -6.91 9.51
N PRO A 60 32.23 -6.79 10.74
CA PRO A 60 31.55 -5.59 11.21
C PRO A 60 32.53 -4.48 11.57
N ILE A 61 32.16 -3.23 11.30
CA ILE A 61 32.84 -2.04 11.82
C ILE A 61 32.39 -1.85 13.28
N ARG A 62 33.33 -1.88 14.22
CA ARG A 62 33.02 -1.83 15.65
C ARG A 62 33.12 -0.43 16.22
N ILE A 63 32.07 -0.03 16.93
CA ILE A 63 31.97 1.24 17.64
C ILE A 63 31.84 0.92 19.12
N ALA A 64 32.73 1.46 19.94
CA ALA A 64 32.64 1.28 21.39
C ALA A 64 31.50 2.14 21.95
N VAL A 65 30.80 1.62 22.94
CA VAL A 65 29.84 2.39 23.75
C VAL A 65 30.32 2.36 25.20
N ALA A 66 30.87 3.46 25.70
CA ALA A 66 31.46 3.54 27.03
C ALA A 66 30.54 4.26 28.01
N ASN A 67 30.07 3.57 29.06
CA ASN A 67 29.14 4.13 30.06
C ASN A 67 29.05 3.23 31.30
N ALA A 68 28.26 3.62 32.30
CA ALA A 68 27.88 2.74 33.39
C ALA A 68 26.81 1.74 32.94
N PHE A 69 27.19 0.47 32.84
CA PHE A 69 26.27 -0.65 32.59
C PHE A 69 26.00 -1.48 33.84
N SER A 70 26.72 -1.23 34.93
CA SER A 70 26.47 -1.80 36.25
C SER A 70 26.30 -0.73 37.34
N GLY A 71 25.88 -1.16 38.52
CA GLY A 71 25.65 -0.29 39.67
C GLY A 71 24.40 0.59 39.56
N PRO A 72 24.25 1.63 40.41
CA PRO A 72 23.03 2.42 40.53
C PRO A 72 22.69 3.26 39.29
N ASN A 73 23.63 3.42 38.36
CA ASN A 73 23.46 4.21 37.13
C ASN A 73 23.21 3.36 35.88
N ALA A 74 23.14 2.03 36.01
CA ALA A 74 23.03 1.10 34.89
C ALA A 74 21.82 1.38 33.97
N ALA A 75 20.67 1.75 34.54
CA ALA A 75 19.45 2.02 33.78
C ALA A 75 19.66 3.11 32.71
N ALA A 76 20.35 4.20 33.06
CA ALA A 76 20.64 5.29 32.13
C ALA A 76 21.61 4.85 31.02
N GLY A 77 22.64 4.06 31.36
CA GLY A 77 23.59 3.53 30.38
C GLY A 77 22.96 2.52 29.42
N ILE A 78 22.11 1.63 29.93
CA ILE A 78 21.34 0.68 29.10
C ILE A 78 20.41 1.41 28.15
N ALA A 79 19.71 2.46 28.60
CA ALA A 79 18.83 3.24 27.74
C ALA A 79 19.61 3.92 26.58
N MET A 80 20.81 4.41 26.86
CA MET A 80 21.69 4.98 25.84
C MET A 80 22.16 3.94 24.82
N LEU A 81 22.60 2.76 25.29
CA LEU A 81 22.99 1.66 24.41
C LEU A 81 21.82 1.25 23.50
N ARG A 82 20.61 1.10 24.06
CA ARG A 82 19.38 0.81 23.31
C ARG A 82 19.07 1.91 22.27
N GLY A 83 19.23 3.18 22.64
CA GLY A 83 19.02 4.31 21.73
C GLY A 83 19.95 4.26 20.52
N ALA A 84 21.26 4.04 20.74
CA ALA A 84 22.23 3.86 19.66
C ALA A 84 21.95 2.58 18.86
N GLN A 85 21.62 1.47 19.52
CA GLN A 85 21.36 0.18 18.87
C GLN A 85 20.19 0.25 17.88
N LEU A 86 19.12 0.99 18.23
CA LEU A 86 17.96 1.16 17.36
C LEU A 86 18.32 1.79 16.01
N LEU A 87 19.24 2.76 15.99
CA LEU A 87 19.77 3.29 14.73
C LEU A 87 20.61 2.24 13.99
N ILE A 88 21.53 1.59 14.69
CA ILE A 88 22.45 0.61 14.10
C ILE A 88 21.68 -0.55 13.45
N ASP A 89 20.62 -1.03 14.08
CA ASP A 89 19.75 -2.07 13.53
C ASP A 89 19.07 -1.61 12.24
N LYS A 90 18.60 -0.35 12.19
CA LYS A 90 18.03 0.24 10.99
C LYS A 90 19.06 0.33 9.85
N ILE A 91 20.27 0.81 10.15
CA ILE A 91 21.37 0.90 9.18
C ILE A 91 21.75 -0.49 8.64
N ASN A 92 21.85 -1.48 9.52
CA ASN A 92 22.19 -2.84 9.13
C ASN A 92 21.09 -3.50 8.28
N ALA A 93 19.81 -3.23 8.57
CA ALA A 93 18.69 -3.68 7.74
C ALA A 93 18.71 -3.08 6.32
N GLU A 94 19.23 -1.86 6.19
CA GLU A 94 19.43 -1.13 4.93
C GLU A 94 20.71 -1.54 4.18
N GLY A 95 21.49 -2.50 4.70
CA GLY A 95 22.71 -3.02 4.04
C GLY A 95 24.02 -2.52 4.64
N GLY A 96 23.98 -1.85 5.80
CA GLY A 96 25.18 -1.40 6.51
C GLY A 96 25.78 -0.13 5.91
N VAL A 97 27.05 0.14 6.25
CA VAL A 97 27.83 1.27 5.70
C VAL A 97 28.93 0.71 4.80
N HIS A 98 28.94 1.11 3.52
CA HIS A 98 29.83 0.53 2.50
C HIS A 98 29.75 -1.01 2.43
N GLY A 99 28.57 -1.57 2.71
CA GLY A 99 28.33 -3.02 2.78
C GLY A 99 28.84 -3.71 4.04
N HIS A 100 29.39 -2.98 5.02
CA HIS A 100 29.77 -3.54 6.32
C HIS A 100 28.67 -3.31 7.36
N PRO A 101 28.33 -4.33 8.17
CA PRO A 101 27.45 -4.12 9.31
C PRO A 101 28.17 -3.28 10.37
N LEU A 102 27.43 -2.42 11.06
CA LEU A 102 27.92 -1.72 12.24
C LEU A 102 27.61 -2.56 13.49
N ALA A 103 28.56 -2.64 14.43
CA ALA A 103 28.38 -3.35 15.69
C ALA A 103 28.77 -2.48 16.89
N LEU A 104 27.87 -2.38 17.87
CA LEU A 104 28.14 -1.69 19.13
C LEU A 104 28.82 -2.65 20.11
N GLN A 105 29.91 -2.20 20.74
CA GLN A 105 30.62 -2.96 21.76
C GLN A 105 30.58 -2.19 23.10
N PRO A 106 29.84 -2.68 24.12
CA PRO A 106 29.70 -1.98 25.38
C PRO A 106 30.97 -2.13 26.26
N PHE A 107 31.38 -1.03 26.91
CA PHE A 107 32.45 -0.97 27.90
C PHE A 107 31.96 -0.30 29.19
N ASP A 108 32.02 -1.03 30.30
CA ASP A 108 31.53 -0.53 31.59
C ASP A 108 32.58 0.33 32.31
N ASP A 109 32.29 1.62 32.42
CA ASP A 109 33.14 2.60 33.11
C ASP A 109 32.69 2.89 34.55
N VAL A 110 31.54 2.34 34.97
CA VAL A 110 30.87 2.58 36.26
C VAL A 110 30.78 4.06 36.68
N ARG A 111 30.86 5.00 35.72
CA ARG A 111 30.98 6.46 35.91
C ARG A 111 32.14 6.87 36.84
N ASN A 112 33.25 6.14 36.79
CA ASN A 112 34.44 6.41 37.59
C ASN A 112 35.64 6.81 36.71
N ALA A 113 36.42 7.80 37.14
CA ALA A 113 37.58 8.31 36.38
C ALA A 113 38.65 7.23 36.11
N GLN A 114 39.07 6.48 37.12
CA GLN A 114 40.12 5.46 36.98
C GLN A 114 39.67 4.29 36.10
N GLN A 115 38.41 3.87 36.24
CA GLN A 115 37.88 2.81 35.39
C GLN A 115 37.71 3.31 33.94
N ALA A 116 37.29 4.56 33.74
CA ALA A 116 37.22 5.17 32.42
C ALA A 116 38.58 5.26 31.73
N GLU A 117 39.65 5.54 32.45
CA GLU A 117 41.03 5.50 31.91
C GLU A 117 41.40 4.11 31.40
N ARG A 118 41.13 3.06 32.18
CA ARG A 118 41.39 1.66 31.75
C ARG A 118 40.56 1.28 30.52
N VAL A 119 39.28 1.67 30.49
CA VAL A 119 38.41 1.44 29.34
C VAL A 119 38.94 2.17 28.10
N ALA A 120 39.35 3.43 28.23
CA ALA A 120 39.88 4.21 27.13
C ALA A 120 41.22 3.66 26.61
N GLU A 121 42.09 3.16 27.49
CA GLU A 121 43.30 2.44 27.12
C GLU A 121 42.99 1.15 26.35
N GLN A 122 42.05 0.33 26.84
CA GLN A 122 41.61 -0.88 26.17
C GLN A 122 41.05 -0.60 24.77
N ILE A 123 40.24 0.46 24.62
CA ILE A 123 39.71 0.90 23.34
C ILE A 123 40.82 1.43 22.42
N GLY A 124 41.74 2.24 22.95
CA GLY A 124 42.85 2.81 22.20
C GLY A 124 43.76 1.76 21.57
N LEU A 125 44.05 0.69 22.34
CA LEU A 125 44.87 -0.45 21.94
C LEU A 125 44.13 -1.49 21.07
N SER A 126 42.80 -1.40 20.98
CA SER A 126 42.01 -2.33 20.17
C SER A 126 42.28 -2.12 18.67
N PRO A 127 42.51 -3.21 17.90
CA PRO A 127 42.79 -3.14 16.47
C PRO A 127 41.52 -3.05 15.60
N ASP A 128 40.33 -3.02 16.20
CA ASP A 128 39.04 -3.17 15.54
C ASP A 128 38.03 -2.06 15.85
N ILE A 129 38.24 -1.26 16.90
CA ILE A 129 37.34 -0.16 17.28
C ILE A 129 37.70 1.11 16.54
N VAL A 130 36.74 1.69 15.83
CA VAL A 130 36.97 2.89 15.01
C VAL A 130 36.56 4.18 15.71
N ALA A 131 35.51 4.15 16.53
CA ALA A 131 34.97 5.31 17.25
C ALA A 131 34.40 4.92 18.61
N VAL A 132 34.15 5.93 19.43
CA VAL A 132 33.51 5.79 20.75
C VAL A 132 32.23 6.64 20.81
N ILE A 133 31.13 6.03 21.25
CA ILE A 133 29.96 6.71 21.79
C ILE A 133 30.12 6.72 23.31
N GLY A 134 30.32 7.90 23.89
CA GLY A 134 30.60 8.03 25.32
C GLY A 134 31.79 8.96 25.59
N HIS A 135 32.21 9.11 26.84
CA HIS A 135 31.63 8.46 28.02
C HIS A 135 30.32 9.13 28.45
N GLY A 136 29.52 8.43 29.26
CA GLY A 136 28.21 8.90 29.71
C GLY A 136 28.22 9.93 30.84
N SER A 137 29.38 10.28 31.39
CA SER A 137 29.51 11.27 32.47
C SER A 137 30.72 12.18 32.29
N SER A 138 30.59 13.45 32.65
CA SER A 138 31.68 14.44 32.55
C SER A 138 32.97 14.01 33.25
N THR A 139 32.87 13.34 34.41
CA THR A 139 34.03 12.82 35.16
C THR A 139 34.76 11.74 34.35
N ALA A 140 34.04 10.75 33.81
CA ALA A 140 34.63 9.69 32.99
C ALA A 140 35.16 10.21 31.65
N SER A 141 34.40 11.09 30.99
CA SER A 141 34.77 11.66 29.68
C SER A 141 36.05 12.47 29.72
N ARG A 142 36.25 13.26 30.79
CA ARG A 142 37.50 14.02 30.97
C ARG A 142 38.72 13.11 31.18
N ALA A 143 38.56 12.04 31.97
CA ALA A 143 39.64 11.09 32.24
C ALA A 143 40.00 10.26 30.99
N ALA A 144 38.99 9.79 30.26
CA ALA A 144 39.16 9.06 29.00
C ALA A 144 39.67 9.95 27.85
N GLY A 145 39.27 11.22 27.81
CA GLY A 145 39.53 12.12 26.69
C GLY A 145 41.00 12.34 26.38
N SER A 146 41.87 12.43 27.40
CA SER A 146 43.32 12.53 27.19
C SER A 146 43.91 11.29 26.52
N LEU A 147 43.37 10.11 26.82
CA LEU A 147 43.80 8.85 26.21
C LEU A 147 43.27 8.72 24.79
N TYR A 148 42.04 9.11 24.50
CA TYR A 148 41.54 9.14 23.12
C TYR A 148 42.32 10.12 22.24
N ARG A 149 42.77 11.25 22.79
CA ARG A 149 43.69 12.16 22.09
C ARG A 149 45.05 11.50 21.81
N LEU A 150 45.59 10.75 22.78
CA LEU A 150 46.87 10.06 22.65
C LEU A 150 46.80 8.91 21.62
N TYR A 151 45.78 8.07 21.71
CA TYR A 151 45.54 6.92 20.84
C TYR A 151 44.84 7.28 19.52
N LYS A 152 44.53 8.57 19.31
CA LYS A 152 43.87 9.09 18.11
C LYS A 152 42.55 8.37 17.81
N VAL A 153 41.67 8.29 18.80
CA VAL A 153 40.34 7.68 18.68
C VAL A 153 39.28 8.78 18.71
N PRO A 154 38.46 8.95 17.67
CA PRO A 154 37.36 9.91 17.70
C PRO A 154 36.27 9.43 18.67
N ALA A 155 35.88 10.30 19.60
CA ALA A 155 34.83 10.04 20.58
C ALA A 155 33.70 11.08 20.44
N VAL A 156 32.46 10.63 20.53
CA VAL A 156 31.26 11.49 20.54
C VAL A 156 30.48 11.19 21.81
N THR A 157 30.41 12.17 22.74
CA THR A 157 29.61 12.01 23.95
C THR A 157 28.16 12.46 23.75
N PRO A 158 27.20 11.62 24.14
CA PRO A 158 25.77 11.96 24.13
C PRO A 158 25.31 12.78 25.34
N THR A 159 26.05 12.79 26.46
CA THR A 159 25.51 13.27 27.74
C THR A 159 26.50 14.06 28.61
N SER A 160 27.77 14.16 28.22
CA SER A 160 28.76 14.90 29.04
C SER A 160 28.75 16.38 28.68
N THR A 161 28.29 17.20 29.60
CA THR A 161 28.08 18.64 29.41
C THR A 161 29.27 19.49 29.86
N ASN A 162 30.27 18.95 30.56
CA ASN A 162 31.40 19.78 31.01
C ASN A 162 32.25 20.29 29.83
N PRO A 163 32.49 21.60 29.69
CA PRO A 163 33.21 22.18 28.54
C PRO A 163 34.62 21.58 28.34
N ASN A 164 35.31 21.19 29.41
CA ASN A 164 36.66 20.62 29.35
C ASN A 164 36.75 19.23 28.69
N VAL A 165 35.62 18.62 28.33
CA VAL A 165 35.62 17.33 27.59
C VAL A 165 36.12 17.51 26.16
N THR A 166 35.70 18.58 25.50
CA THR A 166 35.98 18.88 24.09
C THR A 166 37.03 19.99 23.95
N GLN A 167 37.07 20.95 24.88
CA GLN A 167 38.11 21.99 24.91
C GLN A 167 39.51 21.37 24.89
N PHE A 168 40.33 21.85 23.96
CA PHE A 168 41.71 21.38 23.74
C PHE A 168 41.84 19.90 23.36
N ASN A 169 40.76 19.29 22.86
CA ASN A 169 40.74 17.90 22.42
C ASN A 169 40.08 17.73 21.04
N PRO A 170 40.84 17.82 19.93
CA PRO A 170 40.28 17.75 18.57
C PRO A 170 39.76 16.35 18.17
N TRP A 171 39.84 15.37 19.08
CA TRP A 171 39.34 14.01 18.92
C TRP A 171 38.04 13.74 19.67
N TYR A 172 37.51 14.74 20.38
CA TYR A 172 36.31 14.59 21.18
C TYR A 172 35.25 15.59 20.72
N PHE A 173 34.04 15.08 20.49
CA PHE A 173 32.88 15.84 20.08
C PHE A 173 31.72 15.58 21.05
N ARG A 174 30.73 16.48 21.10
CA ARG A 174 29.48 16.25 21.84
C ARG A 174 28.27 16.65 21.02
N VAL A 175 27.19 15.88 21.14
CA VAL A 175 25.91 16.19 20.47
C VAL A 175 24.91 16.92 21.38
N ILE A 176 25.25 17.07 22.66
CA ILE A 176 24.48 17.80 23.68
C ILE A 176 25.12 19.17 23.97
N PHE A 177 24.35 20.14 24.45
CA PHE A 177 24.88 21.43 24.90
C PHE A 177 25.90 21.27 26.05
N ASN A 178 26.70 22.31 26.30
CA ASN A 178 27.65 22.35 27.41
C ASN A 178 27.12 23.11 28.65
N ASP A 179 27.82 22.94 29.77
CA ASP A 179 27.46 23.52 31.08
C ASP A 179 27.56 25.05 31.07
N ASP A 180 28.44 25.64 30.25
CA ASP A 180 28.59 27.09 30.16
C ASP A 180 27.33 27.72 29.55
N LEU A 181 26.86 27.15 28.45
CA LEU A 181 25.61 27.57 27.82
C LEU A 181 24.41 27.37 28.76
N GLN A 182 24.31 26.21 29.40
CA GLN A 182 23.24 25.94 30.36
C GLN A 182 23.24 26.94 31.52
N ALA A 183 24.40 27.22 32.11
CA ALA A 183 24.55 28.16 33.22
C ALA A 183 24.14 29.58 32.81
N ASN A 184 24.57 30.01 31.62
CA ASN A 184 24.18 31.29 31.03
C ASN A 184 22.66 31.40 30.86
N ILE A 185 22.04 30.40 30.23
CA ILE A 185 20.59 30.34 30.03
C ILE A 185 19.85 30.41 31.36
N LEU A 186 20.26 29.63 32.37
CA LEU A 186 19.63 29.62 33.69
C LEU A 186 19.72 30.98 34.40
N ALA A 187 20.88 31.64 34.39
CA ALA A 187 21.06 32.95 35.01
C ALA A 187 20.16 34.01 34.34
N HIS A 188 20.17 34.04 33.00
CA HIS A 188 19.32 34.96 32.23
C HIS A 188 17.83 34.65 32.36
N TYR A 189 17.46 33.38 32.45
CA TYR A 189 16.07 32.97 32.65
C TYR A 189 15.55 33.46 34.01
N ILE A 190 16.31 33.25 35.09
CA ILE A 190 15.96 33.74 36.43
C ILE A 190 15.82 35.28 36.44
N LYS A 191 16.78 35.98 35.84
CA LYS A 191 16.83 37.46 35.88
C LYS A 191 15.83 38.14 34.94
N SER A 192 15.75 37.67 33.70
CA SER A 192 15.12 38.39 32.58
C SER A 192 13.75 37.81 32.21
N VAL A 193 13.53 36.51 32.44
CA VAL A 193 12.24 35.86 32.15
C VAL A 193 11.38 35.80 33.41
N LEU A 194 11.92 35.31 34.53
CA LEU A 194 11.23 35.22 35.82
C LEU A 194 11.27 36.53 36.64
N ASN A 195 12.12 37.49 36.25
CA ASN A 195 12.28 38.79 36.91
C ASN A 195 12.73 38.73 38.37
N PHE A 196 13.44 37.66 38.76
CA PHE A 196 14.03 37.54 40.09
C PHE A 196 15.40 38.23 40.18
N ARG A 197 15.72 38.73 41.37
CA ARG A 197 16.93 39.51 41.67
C ARG A 197 17.87 38.81 42.64
N SER A 198 17.42 37.75 43.32
CA SER A 198 18.23 36.97 44.26
C SER A 198 18.04 35.46 44.05
N VAL A 199 19.14 34.72 44.12
CA VAL A 199 19.16 33.26 43.95
C VAL A 199 20.12 32.60 44.96
N ALA A 200 19.74 31.47 45.53
CA ALA A 200 20.66 30.57 46.23
C ALA A 200 20.99 29.37 45.34
N VAL A 201 22.19 28.83 45.46
CA VAL A 201 22.60 27.63 44.71
C VAL A 201 22.91 26.50 45.68
N VAL A 202 22.38 25.31 45.39
CA VAL A 202 22.75 24.05 46.07
C VAL A 202 23.38 23.12 45.04
N ARG A 203 24.61 22.67 45.31
CA ARG A 203 25.38 21.87 44.35
C ARG A 203 26.07 20.68 45.00
N LEU A 204 26.34 19.65 44.20
CA LEU A 204 27.23 18.56 44.61
C LEU A 204 28.71 18.97 44.55
N ALA A 205 29.54 18.25 45.28
CA ALA A 205 31.00 18.36 45.27
C ALA A 205 31.65 17.57 44.12
N ASP A 206 31.11 17.68 42.90
CA ASP A 206 31.65 17.02 41.70
C ASP A 206 32.06 18.02 40.61
N ALA A 207 32.81 17.54 39.60
CA ALA A 207 33.38 18.39 38.54
C ALA A 207 32.31 19.04 37.64
N TYR A 208 31.18 18.37 37.41
CA TYR A 208 30.05 18.91 36.64
C TYR A 208 29.42 20.08 37.41
N ALA A 209 29.04 19.84 38.66
CA ALA A 209 28.31 20.80 39.46
C ALA A 209 29.17 22.02 39.82
N ALA A 210 30.48 21.82 40.02
CA ALA A 210 31.42 22.91 40.23
C ALA A 210 31.59 23.81 38.99
N THR A 211 31.65 23.22 37.78
CA THR A 211 31.84 23.98 36.54
C THR A 211 30.59 24.80 36.21
N LEU A 212 29.41 24.16 36.24
CA LEU A 212 28.14 24.84 36.00
C LEU A 212 27.92 25.98 37.01
N ASN A 213 28.18 25.75 38.31
CA ASN A 213 28.02 26.79 39.34
C ASN A 213 28.97 27.97 39.10
N ARG A 214 30.22 27.72 38.72
CA ARG A 214 31.21 28.78 38.48
C ARG A 214 30.76 29.69 37.34
N THR A 215 30.34 29.11 36.21
CA THR A 215 29.85 29.91 35.07
C THR A 215 28.55 30.62 35.42
N PHE A 216 27.66 29.97 36.19
CA PHE A 216 26.43 30.60 36.66
C PHE A 216 26.71 31.82 37.55
N GLU A 217 27.62 31.71 38.52
CA GLU A 217 28.01 32.81 39.41
C GLU A 217 28.65 33.97 38.64
N PHE A 218 29.54 33.66 37.68
CA PHE A 218 30.15 34.66 36.81
C PHE A 218 29.11 35.43 36.01
N THR A 219 28.19 34.72 35.34
CA THR A 219 27.16 35.34 34.52
C THR A 219 26.14 36.08 35.38
N ALA A 220 25.78 35.53 36.54
CA ALA A 220 24.89 36.20 37.49
C ALA A 220 25.47 37.52 37.98
N ASP A 221 26.76 37.59 38.29
CA ASP A 221 27.45 38.83 38.66
C ASP A 221 27.41 39.84 37.51
N ALA A 222 27.75 39.41 36.29
CA ALA A 222 27.75 40.25 35.08
C ALA A 222 26.37 40.89 34.79
N ILE A 223 25.28 40.19 35.08
CA ILE A 223 23.90 40.67 34.82
C ILE A 223 23.20 41.25 36.05
N GLY A 224 23.91 41.36 37.18
CA GLY A 224 23.38 41.90 38.44
C GLY A 224 22.27 41.02 39.06
N LEU A 225 22.41 39.70 39.00
CA LEU A 225 21.62 38.72 39.74
C LEU A 225 22.39 38.36 41.04
N ARG A 226 21.81 38.67 42.21
CA ARG A 226 22.48 38.47 43.49
C ARG A 226 22.51 37.00 43.88
N VAL A 227 23.68 36.36 43.81
CA VAL A 227 23.87 34.98 44.24
C VAL A 227 24.21 34.92 45.75
N ARG A 228 23.54 34.04 46.50
CA ARG A 228 23.90 33.71 47.89
C ARG A 228 25.10 32.75 47.90
N PRO A 229 25.89 32.70 48.99
CA PRO A 229 26.94 31.68 49.11
C PRO A 229 26.41 30.28 48.79
N SER A 230 27.03 29.59 47.83
CA SER A 230 26.59 28.27 47.38
C SER A 230 26.66 27.26 48.51
N ILE A 231 25.61 26.46 48.70
CA ILE A 231 25.60 25.33 49.63
C ILE A 231 26.16 24.12 48.90
N VAL A 232 27.21 23.52 49.46
CA VAL A 232 27.92 22.38 48.85
C VAL A 232 27.58 21.11 49.62
N LEU A 233 27.00 20.15 48.93
CA LEU A 233 26.73 18.81 49.43
C LEU A 233 27.82 17.84 48.96
N SER A 234 28.16 16.85 49.78
CA SER A 234 29.00 15.74 49.31
C SER A 234 28.30 14.95 48.19
N GLU A 235 29.04 14.17 47.39
CA GLU A 235 28.46 13.40 46.27
C GLU A 235 27.38 12.39 46.74
N GLN A 236 27.53 11.89 47.97
CA GLN A 236 26.55 11.06 48.67
C GLN A 236 26.21 11.71 50.02
N PRO A 237 25.36 12.75 50.03
CA PRO A 237 25.10 13.54 51.22
C PRO A 237 24.37 12.73 52.28
N ARG A 238 24.86 12.84 53.52
CA ARG A 238 24.16 12.30 54.68
C ARG A 238 22.88 13.11 54.94
N PRO A 239 21.85 12.51 55.57
CA PRO A 239 20.62 13.23 55.91
C PRO A 239 20.85 14.53 56.71
N GLU A 240 21.88 14.55 57.56
CA GLU A 240 22.32 15.72 58.34
C GLU A 240 22.74 16.90 57.45
N GLU A 241 23.48 16.63 56.36
CA GLU A 241 23.93 17.64 55.40
C GLU A 241 22.73 18.25 54.67
N ILE A 242 21.74 17.42 54.30
CA ILE A 242 20.50 17.87 53.67
C ILE A 242 19.71 18.76 54.64
N GLU A 243 19.53 18.35 55.90
CA GLU A 243 18.74 19.12 56.86
C GLU A 243 19.38 20.46 57.24
N GLN A 244 20.72 20.52 57.28
CA GLN A 244 21.45 21.78 57.44
C GLN A 244 21.21 22.71 56.25
N ALA A 245 21.26 22.18 55.01
CA ALA A 245 20.98 22.97 53.81
C ALA A 245 19.54 23.50 53.81
N VAL A 246 18.55 22.67 54.16
CA VAL A 246 17.14 23.06 54.28
C VAL A 246 16.97 24.16 55.33
N SER A 247 17.57 23.99 56.51
CA SER A 247 17.47 24.97 57.60
C SER A 247 18.05 26.34 57.21
N GLN A 248 19.19 26.35 56.51
CA GLN A 248 19.80 27.57 55.99
C GLN A 248 18.91 28.26 54.94
N LEU A 249 18.34 27.50 54.02
CA LEU A 249 17.47 28.03 52.96
C LEU A 249 16.13 28.53 53.51
N ALA A 250 15.53 27.81 54.46
CA ALA A 250 14.28 28.19 55.12
C ALA A 250 14.43 29.47 55.97
N ALA A 251 15.62 29.72 56.51
CA ALA A 251 15.92 30.94 57.25
C ALA A 251 16.09 32.19 56.36
N ASP A 252 16.34 32.03 55.05
CA ASP A 252 16.57 33.14 54.12
C ASP A 252 15.33 33.49 53.29
N SER A 253 14.38 34.18 53.92
CA SER A 253 13.15 34.66 53.27
C SER A 253 13.36 35.69 52.15
N LYS A 254 14.58 36.22 51.99
CA LYS A 254 14.92 37.22 50.96
C LYS A 254 15.33 36.59 49.63
N THR A 255 15.53 35.28 49.59
CA THR A 255 15.92 34.56 48.37
C THR A 255 14.68 34.22 47.55
N GLN A 256 14.64 34.70 46.30
CA GLN A 256 13.48 34.54 45.42
C GLN A 256 13.52 33.24 44.62
N ALA A 257 14.73 32.73 44.35
CA ALA A 257 14.94 31.51 43.60
C ALA A 257 16.00 30.60 44.25
N ILE A 258 15.87 29.29 44.08
CA ILE A 258 16.89 28.30 44.49
C ILE A 258 17.23 27.45 43.28
N LEU A 259 18.48 27.49 42.82
CA LEU A 259 19.00 26.65 41.76
C LEU A 259 19.61 25.38 42.35
N LEU A 260 19.15 24.22 41.88
CA LEU A 260 19.57 22.90 42.30
C LEU A 260 20.44 22.27 41.20
N ILE A 261 21.73 22.16 41.46
CA ILE A 261 22.71 21.48 40.60
C ILE A 261 23.03 20.11 41.22
N LEU A 262 22.00 19.25 41.24
CA LEU A 262 21.95 17.98 41.97
C LEU A 262 21.48 16.85 41.06
N ARG A 263 21.66 15.58 41.47
CA ARG A 263 21.02 14.43 40.81
C ARG A 263 19.65 14.13 41.43
N PRO A 264 18.76 13.40 40.74
CA PRO A 264 17.43 13.05 41.25
C PRO A 264 17.44 12.45 42.67
N SER A 265 18.39 11.54 42.97
CA SER A 265 18.51 10.88 44.28
C SER A 265 18.82 11.83 45.43
N GLN A 266 19.60 12.89 45.20
CA GLN A 266 19.89 13.90 46.22
C GLN A 266 18.89 15.04 46.24
N ALA A 267 18.34 15.41 45.08
CA ALA A 267 17.37 16.49 44.97
C ALA A 267 16.02 16.14 45.60
N LYS A 268 15.55 14.90 45.48
CA LYS A 268 14.24 14.47 46.01
C LYS A 268 14.08 14.76 47.51
N PRO A 269 14.93 14.24 48.41
CA PRO A 269 14.78 14.50 49.85
C PRO A 269 14.93 15.98 50.19
N LEU A 270 15.81 16.71 49.50
CA LEU A 270 15.99 18.15 49.71
C LEU A 270 14.73 18.95 49.32
N VAL A 271 14.16 18.71 48.14
CA VAL A 271 12.97 19.43 47.67
C VAL A 271 11.77 19.12 48.56
N GLN A 272 11.57 17.86 48.94
CA GLN A 272 10.50 17.47 49.85
C GLN A 272 10.61 18.21 51.20
N ALA A 273 11.81 18.25 51.79
CA ALA A 273 12.05 18.96 53.04
C ALA A 273 11.85 20.49 52.90
N LEU A 274 12.29 21.11 51.79
CA LEU A 274 12.05 22.53 51.51
C LEU A 274 10.55 22.85 51.42
N ARG A 275 9.77 22.00 50.73
CA ARG A 275 8.30 22.14 50.63
C ARG A 275 7.62 21.97 51.99
N GLN A 276 8.01 20.96 52.77
CA GLN A 276 7.49 20.73 54.12
C GLN A 276 7.77 21.89 55.09
N ARG A 277 8.93 22.55 54.93
CA ARG A 277 9.30 23.75 55.70
C ARG A 277 8.66 25.04 55.19
N GLY A 278 7.81 24.98 54.17
CA GLY A 278 7.08 26.12 53.63
C GLY A 278 7.94 27.11 52.84
N VAL A 279 9.06 26.66 52.25
CA VAL A 279 9.93 27.52 51.43
C VAL A 279 9.20 27.92 50.15
N THR A 280 8.97 29.22 49.99
CA THR A 280 8.22 29.81 48.87
C THR A 280 9.09 30.21 47.68
N ALA A 281 10.42 30.18 47.83
CA ALA A 281 11.34 30.49 46.74
C ALA A 281 11.08 29.57 45.52
N GLN A 282 11.15 30.15 44.32
CA GLN A 282 10.99 29.40 43.09
C GLN A 282 12.16 28.43 42.95
N LEU A 283 11.85 27.13 42.86
CA LEU A 283 12.85 26.10 42.68
C LEU A 283 13.17 25.96 41.19
N LEU A 284 14.47 25.90 40.88
CA LEU A 284 15.00 25.63 39.55
C LEU A 284 15.98 24.45 39.59
N GLY A 285 16.07 23.69 38.51
CA GLY A 285 16.96 22.54 38.36
C GLY A 285 17.80 22.60 37.09
N SER A 286 18.99 21.99 37.14
CA SER A 286 19.78 21.69 35.94
C SER A 286 19.23 20.49 35.15
N ASP A 287 19.83 20.23 33.99
CA ASP A 287 19.57 19.11 33.07
C ASP A 287 19.48 17.74 33.75
N SER A 288 20.26 17.52 34.81
CA SER A 288 20.23 16.27 35.56
C SER A 288 18.89 16.00 36.26
N LEU A 289 18.06 17.01 36.51
CA LEU A 289 16.72 16.85 37.10
C LEU A 289 15.61 16.63 36.06
N ALA A 290 15.93 16.77 34.76
CA ALA A 290 15.02 16.44 33.66
C ALA A 290 15.00 14.94 33.29
N LEU A 291 15.79 14.11 33.99
CA LEU A 291 15.77 12.66 33.82
C LEU A 291 14.40 12.07 34.21
N ALA A 292 13.95 11.06 33.45
CA ALA A 292 12.65 10.43 33.68
C ALA A 292 12.56 9.88 35.11
N GLY A 293 11.38 10.03 35.71
CA GLY A 293 11.08 9.58 37.06
C GLY A 293 11.22 10.64 38.15
N PHE A 294 12.08 11.66 38.00
CA PHE A 294 12.23 12.69 39.05
C PHE A 294 10.96 13.50 39.26
N SER A 295 10.29 13.89 38.18
CA SER A 295 9.05 14.67 38.26
C SER A 295 7.83 13.81 38.56
N ALA A 296 7.84 12.52 38.20
CA ALA A 296 6.65 11.65 38.14
C ALA A 296 6.22 11.04 39.48
N GLU A 297 7.02 11.19 40.55
CA GLU A 297 6.71 10.58 41.83
C GLU A 297 5.75 11.44 42.66
N PRO A 298 4.56 10.94 43.04
CA PRO A 298 3.60 11.68 43.84
C PRO A 298 4.06 11.80 45.31
N THR A 299 3.56 12.82 46.00
CA THR A 299 3.85 13.07 47.43
C THR A 299 2.84 12.45 48.38
N ALA A 300 1.63 12.14 47.89
CA ALA A 300 0.54 11.50 48.60
C ALA A 300 -0.42 10.85 47.60
N GLU A 301 -1.35 10.02 48.08
CA GLU A 301 -2.48 9.58 47.26
C GLU A 301 -3.39 10.78 46.90
N PRO A 302 -4.06 10.76 45.72
CA PRO A 302 -4.95 11.84 45.32
C PRO A 302 -6.11 12.00 46.33
N ALA A 303 -6.34 13.24 46.78
CA ALA A 303 -7.50 13.56 47.59
C ALA A 303 -8.77 13.51 46.73
N ALA A 304 -9.94 13.25 47.34
CA ALA A 304 -11.20 13.02 46.63
C ALA A 304 -11.69 14.20 45.75
N ASP A 305 -11.11 15.39 45.97
CA ASP A 305 -11.39 16.66 45.30
C ASP A 305 -10.31 17.10 44.29
N HIS A 306 -9.21 16.34 44.15
CA HIS A 306 -8.13 16.61 43.21
C HIS A 306 -8.02 15.53 42.14
N GLU A 307 -8.08 15.92 40.86
CA GLU A 307 -7.92 15.01 39.71
C GLU A 307 -6.53 14.35 39.62
N SER A 308 -5.52 14.87 40.33
CA SER A 308 -4.16 14.31 40.34
C SER A 308 -3.47 14.52 41.71
N PRO A 309 -2.63 13.56 42.15
CA PRO A 309 -1.92 13.67 43.42
C PRO A 309 -0.92 14.85 43.41
N PRO A 310 -0.69 15.52 44.55
CA PRO A 310 0.31 16.57 44.64
C PRO A 310 1.72 16.01 44.41
N HIS A 311 2.56 16.72 43.66
CA HIS A 311 3.95 16.34 43.37
C HIS A 311 4.93 17.32 44.04
N PHE A 312 6.07 16.82 44.54
CA PHE A 312 7.03 17.69 45.24
C PHE A 312 7.74 18.65 44.26
N THR A 313 7.77 18.26 42.99
CA THR A 313 8.32 19.02 41.87
C THR A 313 7.37 20.07 41.33
N GLU A 314 6.14 20.17 41.85
CA GLU A 314 5.13 21.08 41.31
C GLU A 314 5.65 22.52 41.19
N GLY A 315 5.50 23.09 40.00
CA GLY A 315 5.93 24.44 39.64
C GLY A 315 7.44 24.63 39.48
N MET A 316 8.29 23.60 39.63
CA MET A 316 9.73 23.72 39.40
C MET A 316 10.04 24.06 37.93
N TYR A 317 11.03 24.92 37.69
CA TYR A 317 11.61 25.11 36.35
C TYR A 317 12.86 24.24 36.21
N ILE A 318 13.03 23.53 35.10
CA ILE A 318 14.12 22.57 34.94
C ILE A 318 14.75 22.77 33.56
N ALA A 319 16.05 23.01 33.47
CA ALA A 319 16.74 22.93 32.19
C ALA A 319 16.64 21.49 31.66
N ALA A 320 16.29 21.29 30.40
CA ALA A 320 16.01 19.98 29.83
C ALA A 320 16.65 19.85 28.45
N PRO A 321 17.44 18.79 28.20
CA PRO A 321 17.96 18.49 26.86
C PRO A 321 16.88 18.18 25.83
N PHE A 322 15.74 17.66 26.30
CA PHE A 322 14.60 17.31 25.46
C PHE A 322 13.32 17.36 26.28
N ILE A 323 12.25 17.89 25.67
CA ILE A 323 10.89 17.87 26.23
C ILE A 323 9.99 17.17 25.21
N PRO A 324 9.26 16.09 25.55
CA PRO A 324 8.46 15.33 24.59
C PRO A 324 7.47 16.15 23.75
N ASP A 325 6.90 17.22 24.32
CA ASP A 325 5.95 18.11 23.64
C ASP A 325 6.58 18.95 22.51
N THR A 326 7.92 19.04 22.49
CA THR A 326 8.71 19.74 21.46
C THR A 326 9.23 18.81 20.37
N ALA A 327 8.87 17.51 20.42
CA ALA A 327 9.39 16.50 19.51
C ALA A 327 9.02 16.76 18.03
N THR A 328 10.04 16.63 17.17
CA THR A 328 9.91 16.61 15.71
C THR A 328 9.24 15.31 15.24
N ALA A 329 8.91 15.21 13.94
CA ALA A 329 8.44 13.96 13.35
C ALA A 329 9.43 12.79 13.58
N ALA A 330 10.74 13.04 13.38
CA ALA A 330 11.79 12.05 13.58
C ALA A 330 11.91 11.62 15.05
N ALA A 331 11.90 12.56 15.99
CA ALA A 331 11.95 12.26 17.42
C ALA A 331 10.69 11.50 17.88
N ARG A 332 9.50 11.88 17.40
CA ARG A 332 8.24 11.14 17.68
C ARG A 332 8.29 9.72 17.15
N GLN A 333 8.84 9.51 15.95
CA GLN A 333 9.02 8.17 15.39
C GLN A 333 10.00 7.35 16.24
N PHE A 334 11.13 7.94 16.63
CA PHE A 334 12.09 7.29 17.53
C PHE A 334 11.44 6.87 18.86
N ILE A 335 10.64 7.72 19.53
CA ILE A 335 10.06 7.31 20.82
C ILE A 335 9.06 6.17 20.64
N ARG A 336 8.31 6.14 19.53
CA ARG A 336 7.42 5.01 19.20
C ARG A 336 8.20 3.73 18.97
N ASP A 337 9.23 3.77 18.13
CA ASP A 337 10.02 2.59 17.78
C ASP A 337 10.76 2.04 19.01
N TYR A 338 11.38 2.92 19.79
CA TYR A 338 12.06 2.54 21.03
C TYR A 338 11.11 1.85 21.99
N ALA A 339 9.93 2.44 22.21
CA ALA A 339 8.97 1.92 23.17
C ALA A 339 8.24 0.66 22.66
N ALA A 340 8.07 0.49 21.34
CA ALA A 340 7.57 -0.75 20.75
C ALA A 340 8.57 -1.92 20.90
N ILE A 341 9.87 -1.65 20.75
CA ILE A 341 10.92 -2.68 20.83
C ILE A 341 11.24 -3.02 22.29
N TYR A 342 11.46 -2.01 23.13
CA TYR A 342 11.98 -2.19 24.50
C TYR A 342 10.89 -2.19 25.58
N GLN A 343 9.62 -1.96 25.23
CA GLN A 343 8.48 -1.91 26.17
C GLN A 343 8.62 -0.84 27.26
N GLU A 344 9.39 0.21 26.98
CA GLU A 344 9.71 1.31 27.90
C GLU A 344 9.82 2.62 27.10
N ASN A 345 9.41 3.76 27.67
CA ASN A 345 9.63 5.05 27.01
C ASN A 345 11.13 5.43 27.07
N PRO A 346 11.70 6.01 25.99
CA PRO A 346 13.08 6.46 26.03
C PRO A 346 13.25 7.66 26.97
N VAL A 347 14.37 7.68 27.69
CA VAL A 347 14.89 8.89 28.32
C VAL A 347 15.61 9.75 27.29
N TRP A 348 15.76 11.05 27.57
CA TRP A 348 16.46 11.97 26.66
C TRP A 348 17.89 11.50 26.33
N SER A 349 18.58 10.80 27.24
CA SER A 349 19.92 10.29 26.96
C SER A 349 19.95 9.25 25.84
N ALA A 350 18.87 8.48 25.65
CA ALA A 350 18.71 7.56 24.52
C ALA A 350 18.59 8.29 23.18
N ILE A 351 17.91 9.45 23.17
CA ILE A 351 17.79 10.32 21.98
C ILE A 351 19.17 10.85 21.57
N TYR A 352 19.96 11.36 22.51
CA TYR A 352 21.30 11.86 22.19
C TYR A 352 22.30 10.74 21.88
N ALA A 353 22.10 9.52 22.40
CA ALA A 353 22.88 8.35 21.99
C ALA A 353 22.57 7.91 20.56
N TYR A 354 21.30 7.99 20.14
CA TYR A 354 20.90 7.82 18.74
C TYR A 354 21.59 8.87 17.86
N ASP A 355 21.53 10.16 18.24
CA ASP A 355 22.20 11.24 17.50
C ASP A 355 23.73 11.06 17.43
N SER A 356 24.35 10.56 18.50
CA SER A 356 25.80 10.23 18.52
C SER A 356 26.14 9.11 17.54
N ALA A 357 25.32 8.06 17.50
CA ALA A 357 25.46 6.99 16.50
C ALA A 357 25.23 7.52 15.07
N GLN A 358 24.30 8.47 14.90
CA GLN A 358 23.98 9.06 13.61
C GLN A 358 25.16 9.86 13.03
N VAL A 359 25.82 10.71 13.82
CA VAL A 359 26.99 11.47 13.33
C VAL A 359 28.18 10.55 13.02
N ILE A 360 28.39 9.49 13.80
CA ILE A 360 29.45 8.51 13.53
C ILE A 360 29.15 7.73 12.24
N ALA A 361 27.92 7.24 12.09
CA ALA A 361 27.50 6.51 10.90
C ALA A 361 27.55 7.39 9.64
N GLU A 362 27.15 8.65 9.76
CA GLU A 362 27.23 9.63 8.68
C GLU A 362 28.69 9.94 8.32
N ALA A 363 29.57 10.11 9.31
CA ALA A 363 31.01 10.28 9.07
C ALA A 363 31.60 9.09 8.30
N LEU A 364 31.24 7.85 8.67
CA LEU A 364 31.63 6.64 7.95
C LEU A 364 31.09 6.60 6.52
N ARG A 365 29.82 6.99 6.30
CA ARG A 365 29.21 7.02 4.96
C ARG A 365 29.91 7.99 4.01
N ARG A 366 30.36 9.14 4.53
CA ARG A 366 31.05 10.18 3.74
C ARG A 366 32.48 9.81 3.34
N LEU A 367 33.04 8.73 3.89
CA LEU A 367 34.38 8.30 3.51
C LEU A 367 34.40 7.75 2.07
N PRO A 368 35.43 8.09 1.27
CA PRO A 368 35.55 7.60 -0.10
C PRO A 368 35.90 6.10 -0.15
N ALA A 369 36.57 5.58 0.87
CA ALA A 369 36.92 4.17 0.99
C ALA A 369 37.03 3.75 2.47
N ILE A 370 36.57 2.54 2.77
CA ILE A 370 36.76 1.87 4.07
C ILE A 370 37.62 0.61 3.89
N ASP A 371 37.45 -0.12 2.79
CA ASP A 371 38.22 -1.33 2.49
C ASP A 371 39.71 -1.04 2.34
N GLY A 372 40.55 -1.86 2.98
CA GLY A 372 42.00 -1.75 2.89
C GLY A 372 42.61 -0.58 3.66
N VAL A 373 41.80 0.19 4.39
CA VAL A 373 42.25 1.22 5.33
C VAL A 373 42.45 0.57 6.70
N ASP A 374 43.61 0.81 7.33
CA ASP A 374 43.86 0.34 8.68
C ASP A 374 43.05 1.15 9.71
N VAL A 375 42.83 0.60 10.91
CA VAL A 375 42.04 1.28 11.95
C VAL A 375 42.59 2.67 12.32
N PRO A 376 43.91 2.88 12.46
CA PRO A 376 44.46 4.23 12.67
C PRO A 376 44.11 5.22 11.54
N GLY A 377 44.22 4.82 10.27
CA GLY A 377 43.82 5.63 9.13
C GLY A 377 42.33 5.94 9.13
N LEU A 378 41.50 4.94 9.45
CA LEU A 378 40.05 5.09 9.52
C LEU A 378 39.63 6.04 10.66
N ARG A 379 40.25 5.91 11.85
CA ARG A 379 40.06 6.84 12.98
C ARG A 379 40.37 8.28 12.59
N GLN A 380 41.50 8.50 11.91
CA GLN A 380 41.91 9.83 11.43
C GLN A 380 40.89 10.39 10.44
N ALA A 381 40.48 9.61 9.44
CA ALA A 381 39.53 10.04 8.44
C ALA A 381 38.16 10.35 9.05
N MET A 382 37.69 9.55 10.02
CA MET A 382 36.44 9.84 10.74
C MET A 382 36.53 11.12 11.57
N ARG A 383 37.66 11.37 12.25
CA ARG A 383 37.85 12.64 12.99
C ARG A 383 37.73 13.84 12.06
N GLU A 384 38.29 13.74 10.86
CA GLU A 384 38.20 14.80 9.84
C GLU A 384 36.77 14.98 9.32
N GLN A 385 36.05 13.88 9.07
CA GLN A 385 34.64 13.94 8.67
C GLN A 385 33.73 14.53 9.75
N LEU A 386 33.95 14.19 11.01
CA LEU A 386 33.22 14.79 12.14
C LEU A 386 33.51 16.30 12.22
N ALA A 387 34.77 16.71 12.11
CA ALA A 387 35.15 18.12 12.11
C ALA A 387 34.63 18.90 10.89
N ALA A 388 34.41 18.24 9.75
CA ALA A 388 33.82 18.85 8.55
C ALA A 388 32.30 19.04 8.64
N MET A 389 31.63 18.47 9.64
CA MET A 389 30.23 18.77 9.95
C MET A 389 30.16 20.08 10.76
N ASP A 390 30.55 21.20 10.14
CA ASP A 390 30.81 22.49 10.81
C ASP A 390 29.70 23.54 10.62
N SER A 391 28.70 23.20 9.82
CA SER A 391 27.67 24.14 9.40
C SER A 391 26.34 23.43 9.10
N PRO A 392 25.21 24.14 9.12
CA PRO A 392 23.92 23.56 8.75
C PRO A 392 23.88 22.90 7.36
N ALA A 393 24.72 23.37 6.42
CA ALA A 393 24.81 22.81 5.08
C ALA A 393 25.53 21.45 5.04
N ASN A 394 26.50 21.25 5.93
CA ASN A 394 27.28 20.01 6.04
C ASN A 394 26.82 19.12 7.20
N ALA A 395 25.74 19.47 7.88
CA ALA A 395 25.24 18.78 9.05
C ALA A 395 24.79 17.34 8.76
N ALA A 396 24.88 16.46 9.76
CA ALA A 396 24.10 15.23 9.77
C ALA A 396 22.65 15.52 10.18
N LEU A 397 21.68 14.74 9.72
CA LEU A 397 20.29 14.91 10.17
C LEU A 397 20.04 14.14 11.47
N GLY A 398 19.92 14.87 12.60
CA GLY A 398 19.58 14.30 13.90
C GLY A 398 18.08 14.29 14.19
N LEU A 399 17.69 13.66 15.30
CA LEU A 399 16.29 13.56 15.73
C LEU A 399 15.68 14.94 16.02
N MET A 400 16.47 15.90 16.51
CA MET A 400 16.01 17.25 16.84
C MET A 400 16.39 18.30 15.78
N GLY A 401 16.76 17.87 14.58
CA GLY A 401 17.23 18.73 13.49
C GLY A 401 18.73 18.58 13.20
N PRO A 402 19.31 19.46 12.38
CA PRO A 402 20.69 19.33 11.91
C PRO A 402 21.71 19.26 13.05
N LEU A 403 22.69 18.37 12.91
CA LEU A 403 23.81 18.12 13.81
C LEU A 403 25.10 18.56 13.14
N TYR A 404 25.71 19.61 13.68
CA TYR A 404 27.01 20.14 13.29
C TYR A 404 27.71 20.67 14.53
N PHE A 405 29.03 20.77 14.47
CA PHE A 405 29.90 21.13 15.58
C PHE A 405 30.58 22.47 15.33
N ASP A 406 30.86 23.20 16.40
CA ASP A 406 31.76 24.34 16.36
C ASP A 406 33.25 23.89 16.30
N ALA A 407 34.16 24.86 16.38
CA ALA A 407 35.60 24.60 16.29
C ALA A 407 36.15 23.74 17.44
N GLU A 408 35.46 23.75 18.58
CA GLU A 408 35.80 22.99 19.77
C GLU A 408 35.20 21.57 19.75
N GLY A 409 34.27 21.27 18.84
CA GLY A 409 33.60 19.98 18.75
C GLY A 409 32.25 19.94 19.50
N ASP A 410 31.69 21.09 19.85
CA ASP A 410 30.40 21.20 20.54
C ASP A 410 29.26 21.40 19.55
N ALA A 411 28.19 20.60 19.70
CA ALA A 411 27.00 20.79 18.89
C ALA A 411 26.20 22.01 19.35
N ILE A 412 25.78 22.83 18.39
CA ILE A 412 24.89 23.97 18.65
C ILE A 412 23.47 23.45 18.88
N ARG A 413 23.09 23.29 20.16
CA ARG A 413 21.78 22.81 20.59
C ARG A 413 21.08 23.82 21.51
N PRO A 414 19.75 23.98 21.41
CA PRO A 414 19.00 24.80 22.35
C PRO A 414 18.95 24.15 23.74
N VAL A 415 18.93 24.98 24.78
CA VAL A 415 18.64 24.56 26.16
C VAL A 415 17.18 24.87 26.43
N TYR A 416 16.33 23.85 26.53
CA TYR A 416 14.92 24.06 26.86
C TYR A 416 14.76 24.25 28.37
N ILE A 417 13.80 25.09 28.77
CA ILE A 417 13.34 25.18 30.15
C ILE A 417 11.99 24.50 30.25
N ALA A 418 11.91 23.41 30.98
CA ALA A 418 10.67 22.75 31.35
C ALA A 418 10.07 23.38 32.62
N ARG A 419 8.76 23.18 32.80
CA ARG A 419 8.01 23.43 34.02
C ARG A 419 7.37 22.11 34.45
N ALA A 420 7.66 21.69 35.67
CA ALA A 420 7.06 20.51 36.26
C ALA A 420 5.62 20.82 36.71
N LYS A 421 4.65 20.03 36.23
CA LYS A 421 3.23 20.17 36.52
C LYS A 421 2.55 18.79 36.49
N ASN A 422 1.83 18.44 37.54
CA ASN A 422 1.10 17.17 37.67
C ASN A 422 1.98 15.93 37.40
N GLY A 423 3.23 15.96 37.84
CA GLY A 423 4.16 14.85 37.64
C GLY A 423 4.90 14.84 36.30
N HIS A 424 4.57 15.77 35.39
CA HIS A 424 5.12 15.83 34.04
C HIS A 424 5.98 17.06 33.83
N VAL A 425 6.95 16.98 32.91
CA VAL A 425 7.75 18.11 32.45
C VAL A 425 7.20 18.64 31.14
N THR A 426 6.64 19.85 31.18
CA THR A 426 6.05 20.54 30.02
C THR A 426 6.90 21.76 29.66
N PRO A 427 6.94 22.24 28.41
CA PRO A 427 7.75 23.41 28.04
C PRO A 427 7.32 24.67 28.81
N ALA A 428 8.23 25.41 29.45
CA ALA A 428 7.87 26.69 30.04
C ALA A 428 7.30 27.65 28.96
N THR A 429 6.34 28.49 29.33
CA THR A 429 5.58 29.36 28.40
C THR A 429 6.44 30.41 27.70
N ARG A 430 7.67 30.61 28.18
CA ARG A 430 8.72 31.40 27.55
C ARG A 430 9.99 30.57 27.48
N GLN A 431 10.68 30.62 26.35
CA GLN A 431 11.97 29.97 26.13
C GLN A 431 13.02 31.02 25.77
N LEU A 432 14.29 30.64 25.88
CA LEU A 432 15.41 31.41 25.34
C LEU A 432 15.98 30.66 24.15
N GLN A 433 16.05 31.30 22.99
CA GLN A 433 16.61 30.71 21.77
C GLN A 433 17.70 31.59 21.18
N PHE A 434 18.67 30.97 20.53
CA PHE A 434 19.71 31.69 19.82
C PHE A 434 19.16 32.42 18.59
N VAL A 435 19.53 33.68 18.47
CA VAL A 435 19.37 34.46 17.25
C VAL A 435 20.44 33.99 16.27
N GLN A 436 20.04 33.27 15.22
CA GLN A 436 20.95 32.70 14.24
C GLN A 436 21.59 33.74 13.29
N ASP A 437 21.14 35.00 13.33
CA ASP A 437 21.58 36.06 12.42
C ASP A 437 21.87 37.36 13.18
N PRO A 438 23.15 37.67 13.48
CA PRO A 438 23.54 38.85 14.24
C PRO A 438 23.17 40.19 13.56
N GLU A 439 22.94 40.24 12.24
CA GLU A 439 22.54 41.47 11.56
C GLU A 439 21.07 41.87 11.86
N GLN A 440 20.22 40.93 12.30
CA GLN A 440 18.83 41.19 12.68
C GLN A 440 18.70 41.92 14.02
N VAL A 441 19.77 41.94 14.80
CA VAL A 441 19.76 42.33 16.22
C VAL A 441 19.47 43.80 16.39
N SER A 442 20.01 44.66 15.51
CA SER A 442 19.73 46.09 15.55
C SER A 442 18.27 46.39 15.22
N ALA A 443 17.68 45.66 14.25
CA ALA A 443 16.27 45.79 13.89
C ALA A 443 15.34 45.27 14.99
N LEU A 444 15.65 44.10 15.56
CA LEU A 444 14.91 43.50 16.67
C LEU A 444 14.98 44.37 17.93
N ARG A 445 16.16 44.90 18.29
CA ARG A 445 16.32 45.85 19.42
C ARG A 445 15.52 47.14 19.17
N ALA A 446 15.48 47.65 17.93
CA ALA A 446 14.69 48.81 17.57
C ALA A 446 13.17 48.59 17.66
N GLN A 447 12.71 47.33 17.53
CA GLN A 447 11.31 46.93 17.73
C GLN A 447 10.95 46.71 19.21
N GLY A 448 11.89 46.92 20.14
CA GLY A 448 11.66 46.73 21.57
C GLY A 448 11.65 45.26 22.00
N GLU A 449 12.18 44.36 21.17
CA GLU A 449 12.30 42.94 21.50
C GLU A 449 13.38 42.73 22.57
N ASN A 450 13.08 41.86 23.54
CA ASN A 450 14.00 41.52 24.64
C ASN A 450 15.09 40.59 24.14
N ILE A 451 16.14 41.18 23.55
CA ILE A 451 17.36 40.48 23.17
C ILE A 451 18.35 40.50 24.34
N ILE A 452 18.86 39.32 24.66
CA ILE A 452 19.86 39.09 25.69
C ILE A 452 21.21 38.86 25.02
N ASP A 453 22.24 39.52 25.55
CA ASP A 453 23.60 39.45 25.04
C ASP A 453 24.41 38.39 25.79
N LEU A 454 24.97 37.40 25.08
CA LEU A 454 25.87 36.37 25.59
C LEU A 454 27.29 36.49 25.02
N GLY A 455 27.73 37.70 24.68
CA GLY A 455 29.06 37.93 24.10
C GLY A 455 29.07 37.61 22.61
N ASP A 456 29.44 36.38 22.25
CA ASP A 456 29.55 35.95 20.84
C ASP A 456 28.22 35.46 20.26
N SER A 457 27.18 35.38 21.08
CA SER A 457 25.85 34.89 20.70
C SER A 457 24.77 35.74 21.33
N LEU A 458 23.58 35.72 20.72
CA LEU A 458 22.46 36.53 21.17
C LEU A 458 21.25 35.62 21.38
N LEU A 459 20.51 35.88 22.44
CA LEU A 459 19.31 35.14 22.79
C LEU A 459 18.07 36.01 22.67
N GLN A 460 16.97 35.41 22.24
CA GLN A 460 15.66 36.04 22.19
C GLN A 460 14.68 35.27 23.08
N ILE A 461 13.78 36.01 23.73
CA ILE A 461 12.67 35.41 24.48
C ILE A 461 11.60 34.98 23.49
N VAL A 462 11.36 33.68 23.41
CA VAL A 462 10.40 33.08 22.48
C VAL A 462 9.15 32.65 23.21
N GLN A 463 7.98 32.95 22.67
CA GLN A 463 6.71 32.57 23.26
C GLN A 463 6.35 31.14 22.87
N VAL A 464 6.02 30.31 23.86
CA VAL A 464 5.54 28.95 23.63
C VAL A 464 4.02 28.94 23.62
N VAL A 465 3.46 28.41 22.54
CA VAL A 465 2.03 28.23 22.34
C VAL A 465 1.71 26.74 22.38
N TYR A 466 1.11 26.31 23.47
CA TYR A 466 0.57 24.96 23.60
C TYR A 466 -0.59 24.81 22.65
N THR A 467 -0.51 23.81 21.80
CA THR A 467 -1.41 23.63 20.67
C THR A 467 -1.95 22.22 20.74
N GLY A 468 -3.26 22.12 20.78
CA GLY A 468 -3.94 20.85 20.66
C GLY A 468 -5.07 20.93 19.66
N LEU A 469 -5.56 19.76 19.27
CA LEU A 469 -6.70 19.67 18.37
C LEU A 469 -7.55 18.44 18.65
N HIS A 470 -8.76 18.48 18.15
CA HIS A 470 -9.71 17.39 18.17
C HIS A 470 -10.31 17.25 16.76
N TRP A 471 -10.12 16.08 16.15
CA TRP A 471 -10.70 15.80 14.83
C TRP A 471 -12.17 15.48 14.99
N ASN A 472 -13.06 16.35 14.51
CA ASN A 472 -14.49 16.06 14.49
C ASN A 472 -14.81 15.10 13.34
N LYS A 473 -14.35 15.43 12.12
CA LYS A 473 -14.57 14.63 10.91
C LYS A 473 -13.45 14.77 9.89
N LEU A 474 -13.16 13.67 9.20
CA LEU A 474 -12.37 13.60 7.97
C LEU A 474 -13.24 12.94 6.89
N TYR A 475 -13.45 13.64 5.77
CA TYR A 475 -14.42 13.23 4.74
C TYR A 475 -14.06 13.79 3.36
N ALA A 476 -14.84 13.41 2.34
CA ALA A 476 -14.68 13.89 0.96
C ALA A 476 -13.22 13.79 0.46
N ILE A 477 -12.60 12.62 0.66
CA ILE A 477 -11.26 12.32 0.13
C ILE A 477 -11.39 12.13 -1.38
N ASP A 478 -10.68 12.96 -2.14
CA ASP A 478 -10.57 12.88 -3.59
C ASP A 478 -9.12 12.57 -3.98
N GLU A 479 -8.91 11.36 -4.49
CA GLU A 479 -7.60 10.86 -4.91
C GLU A 479 -7.08 11.51 -6.19
N LYS A 480 -7.95 12.08 -7.03
CA LYS A 480 -7.58 12.73 -8.30
C LYS A 480 -7.05 14.13 -8.06
N THR A 481 -7.70 14.90 -7.21
CA THR A 481 -7.25 16.25 -6.82
C THR A 481 -6.29 16.23 -5.63
N ARG A 482 -6.11 15.06 -4.99
CA ARG A 482 -5.34 14.86 -3.75
C ARG A 482 -5.78 15.83 -2.66
N THR A 483 -7.09 15.87 -2.43
CA THR A 483 -7.71 16.73 -1.43
C THR A 483 -8.58 15.95 -0.46
N PHE A 484 -8.71 16.45 0.76
CA PHE A 484 -9.65 15.93 1.75
C PHE A 484 -10.33 17.09 2.47
N ALA A 485 -11.58 16.90 2.92
CA ALA A 485 -12.27 17.85 3.79
C ALA A 485 -12.07 17.47 5.26
N ALA A 486 -11.87 18.49 6.10
CA ALA A 486 -11.67 18.33 7.52
C ALA A 486 -12.57 19.28 8.32
N ASP A 487 -13.05 18.78 9.46
CA ASP A 487 -13.69 19.55 10.53
C ASP A 487 -12.93 19.27 11.82
N VAL A 488 -12.27 20.28 12.36
CA VAL A 488 -11.32 20.14 13.47
C VAL A 488 -11.50 21.30 14.44
N ASP A 489 -11.58 20.99 15.73
CA ASP A 489 -11.43 22.00 16.77
C ASP A 489 -9.96 22.12 17.16
N VAL A 490 -9.38 23.30 16.99
CA VAL A 490 -7.98 23.60 17.32
C VAL A 490 -7.97 24.57 18.49
N TRP A 491 -7.17 24.29 19.53
CA TRP A 491 -7.00 25.21 20.65
C TRP A 491 -5.56 25.59 20.88
N PHE A 492 -5.41 26.78 21.45
CA PHE A 492 -4.14 27.41 21.77
C PHE A 492 -4.17 27.86 23.22
N ARG A 493 -3.12 27.50 23.97
CA ARG A 493 -2.86 27.95 25.33
C ARG A 493 -1.50 28.64 25.39
N TYR A 494 -1.48 29.90 25.84
CA TYR A 494 -0.28 30.74 25.82
C TYR A 494 -0.33 31.78 26.95
N SER A 495 0.79 32.44 27.25
CA SER A 495 0.85 33.49 28.27
C SER A 495 1.25 34.83 27.68
N GLY A 496 0.64 35.92 28.12
CA GLY A 496 0.92 37.27 27.61
C GLY A 496 0.17 37.60 26.31
N ALA A 497 0.42 38.80 25.78
CA ALA A 497 -0.24 39.27 24.55
C ALA A 497 0.28 38.49 23.32
N LEU A 498 -0.65 37.97 22.52
CA LEU A 498 -0.38 37.28 21.26
C LEU A 498 -1.61 37.31 20.36
N ASP A 499 -1.42 37.68 19.10
CA ASP A 499 -2.47 37.76 18.08
C ASP A 499 -2.74 36.38 17.43
N ILE A 500 -3.17 35.43 18.26
CA ILE A 500 -3.31 34.02 17.87
C ILE A 500 -4.31 33.75 16.74
N GLU A 501 -5.12 34.73 16.33
CA GLU A 501 -6.06 34.60 15.22
C GLU A 501 -5.34 34.60 13.85
N ASN A 502 -4.10 35.09 13.78
CA ASN A 502 -3.31 35.19 12.55
C ASN A 502 -2.59 33.88 12.21
N ILE A 503 -3.35 32.80 12.07
CA ILE A 503 -2.85 31.48 11.66
C ILE A 503 -3.11 31.25 10.17
N VAL A 504 -2.11 30.68 9.49
CA VAL A 504 -2.15 30.33 8.07
C VAL A 504 -2.12 28.81 7.94
N PHE A 505 -3.06 28.27 7.17
CA PHE A 505 -3.11 26.87 6.77
C PHE A 505 -2.59 26.75 5.33
N PRO A 506 -1.30 26.45 5.11
CA PRO A 506 -0.69 26.50 3.78
C PRO A 506 -1.29 25.50 2.79
N ASP A 507 -1.79 24.36 3.28
CA ASP A 507 -2.38 23.31 2.43
C ASP A 507 -3.87 23.50 2.17
N ALA A 508 -4.50 24.55 2.71
CA ALA A 508 -5.92 24.80 2.48
C ALA A 508 -6.16 25.20 1.01
N VAL A 509 -7.06 24.49 0.32
CA VAL A 509 -7.46 24.78 -1.07
C VAL A 509 -8.01 26.21 -1.19
N THR A 510 -8.78 26.62 -0.20
CA THR A 510 -9.28 27.99 -0.03
C THR A 510 -8.70 28.57 1.25
N PRO A 511 -8.10 29.78 1.24
CA PRO A 511 -7.51 30.37 2.44
C PRO A 511 -8.50 30.44 3.60
N ILE A 512 -8.14 29.83 4.73
CA ILE A 512 -8.95 29.82 5.96
C ILE A 512 -8.40 30.90 6.89
N ARG A 513 -9.29 31.76 7.40
CA ARG A 513 -9.00 32.67 8.51
C ARG A 513 -9.70 32.17 9.76
N LEU A 514 -8.99 32.15 10.88
CA LEU A 514 -9.63 31.87 12.16
C LEU A 514 -10.64 32.99 12.46
N ALA A 515 -11.90 32.61 12.65
CA ALA A 515 -12.96 33.52 13.05
C ALA A 515 -12.88 33.80 14.57
N LYS A 516 -13.97 34.25 15.18
CA LYS A 516 -14.03 34.39 16.65
C LYS A 516 -13.83 33.03 17.34
N PRO A 517 -13.07 32.97 18.45
CA PRO A 517 -12.90 31.75 19.20
C PRO A 517 -14.25 31.20 19.68
N THR A 518 -14.46 29.89 19.51
CA THR A 518 -15.61 29.15 20.04
C THR A 518 -15.58 29.13 21.57
N VAL A 519 -14.38 29.06 22.16
CA VAL A 519 -14.18 29.07 23.61
C VAL A 519 -13.06 30.03 23.97
N ILE A 520 -13.31 30.85 24.99
CA ILE A 520 -12.36 31.80 25.56
C ILE A 520 -12.29 31.54 27.06
N ARG A 521 -11.10 31.23 27.58
CA ARG A 521 -10.84 31.15 29.02
C ARG A 521 -9.52 31.82 29.33
N ASP A 522 -9.49 32.58 30.42
CA ASP A 522 -8.27 33.19 30.95
C ASP A 522 -8.10 32.69 32.38
N LEU A 523 -7.04 31.93 32.64
CA LEU A 523 -6.80 31.23 33.90
C LEU A 523 -5.36 31.46 34.35
N PHE A 524 -5.17 32.06 35.52
CA PHE A 524 -3.85 32.22 36.16
C PHE A 524 -2.76 32.85 35.26
N GLY A 525 -3.13 33.82 34.41
CA GLY A 525 -2.20 34.47 33.47
C GLY A 525 -1.93 33.68 32.18
N GLU A 526 -2.62 32.56 31.97
CA GLU A 526 -2.66 31.83 30.71
C GLU A 526 -3.98 32.11 29.97
N HIS A 527 -3.87 32.34 28.68
CA HIS A 527 -4.97 32.53 27.75
C HIS A 527 -5.22 31.21 27.03
N TYR A 528 -6.47 30.76 27.01
CA TYR A 528 -6.95 29.62 26.25
C TYR A 528 -7.96 30.11 25.21
N ARG A 529 -7.73 29.76 23.95
CA ARG A 529 -8.60 30.08 22.81
C ARG A 529 -8.80 28.82 21.98
N ALA A 530 -10.05 28.45 21.69
CA ALA A 530 -10.37 27.33 20.80
C ALA A 530 -11.14 27.83 19.58
N PHE A 531 -10.87 27.26 18.41
CA PHE A 531 -11.44 27.63 17.13
C PHE A 531 -11.91 26.39 16.39
N ARG A 532 -13.06 26.46 15.73
CA ARG A 532 -13.49 25.43 14.80
C ARG A 532 -12.99 25.74 13.39
N VAL A 533 -12.25 24.83 12.79
CA VAL A 533 -11.64 24.93 11.47
C VAL A 533 -12.33 23.94 10.54
N GLN A 534 -12.98 24.46 9.50
CA GLN A 534 -13.63 23.67 8.46
C GLN A 534 -13.11 24.09 7.10
N GLY A 535 -12.65 23.13 6.30
CA GLY A 535 -12.14 23.41 4.97
C GLY A 535 -11.66 22.17 4.22
N THR A 536 -11.23 22.39 2.98
CA THR A 536 -10.62 21.37 2.13
C THR A 536 -9.12 21.62 2.06
N PHE A 537 -8.33 20.55 2.22
CA PHE A 537 -6.88 20.60 2.30
C PHE A 537 -6.27 19.66 1.26
N HIS A 538 -5.12 20.06 0.71
CA HIS A 538 -4.28 19.17 -0.08
C HIS A 538 -3.54 18.18 0.81
N TYR A 539 -3.33 16.96 0.32
CA TYR A 539 -2.43 16.00 0.94
C TYR A 539 -1.33 15.57 -0.05
N ILE A 540 -0.19 15.15 0.49
CA ILE A 540 1.00 14.79 -0.29
C ILE A 540 1.15 13.26 -0.27
N THR A 541 1.15 12.66 -1.46
CA THR A 541 1.47 11.26 -1.67
C THR A 541 2.98 11.10 -1.90
N THR A 542 3.61 10.20 -1.16
CA THR A 542 4.99 9.75 -1.38
C THR A 542 5.01 8.43 -2.15
N HIS A 543 6.16 8.04 -2.72
CA HIS A 543 6.29 6.75 -3.41
C HIS A 543 5.94 5.58 -2.51
N ARG A 544 6.38 5.61 -1.24
CA ARG A 544 6.07 4.56 -0.26
C ARG A 544 4.58 4.52 0.07
N ASN A 545 3.95 5.68 0.27
CA ASN A 545 2.52 5.80 0.50
C ASN A 545 1.72 5.14 -0.64
N LEU A 546 2.11 5.45 -1.89
CA LEU A 546 1.46 4.90 -3.08
C LEU A 546 1.61 3.37 -3.20
N ILE A 547 2.78 2.81 -2.89
CA ILE A 547 3.04 1.36 -2.92
C ILE A 547 2.25 0.63 -1.85
N ASP A 548 2.28 1.15 -0.62
CA ASP A 548 1.64 0.49 0.52
C ASP A 548 0.11 0.68 0.51
N GLY A 549 -0.40 1.60 -0.31
CA GLY A 549 -1.79 2.05 -0.28
C GLY A 549 -2.12 2.80 1.01
N ASN A 550 -1.14 3.47 1.59
CA ASN A 550 -1.27 4.33 2.76
C ASN A 550 -1.25 5.79 2.31
N GLU A 551 -2.03 6.66 2.94
CA GLU A 551 -1.95 8.11 2.71
C GLU A 551 -1.92 8.88 4.02
N ASP A 552 -1.23 10.02 3.99
CA ASP A 552 -1.03 10.88 5.15
C ASP A 552 -1.90 12.14 5.01
N PHE A 553 -3.09 12.12 5.61
CA PHE A 553 -3.97 13.28 5.68
C PHE A 553 -3.44 14.22 6.77
N THR A 554 -2.81 15.32 6.34
CA THR A 554 -2.07 16.20 7.23
C THR A 554 -2.74 17.56 7.29
N LEU A 555 -3.11 17.99 8.49
CA LEU A 555 -3.45 19.37 8.77
C LEU A 555 -2.18 20.05 9.29
N GLN A 556 -1.73 21.11 8.63
CA GLN A 556 -0.63 21.93 9.10
C GLN A 556 -0.98 23.40 9.12
N PHE A 557 -0.32 24.12 10.03
CA PHE A 557 -0.44 25.57 10.11
C PHE A 557 0.77 26.22 10.78
N HIS A 558 0.91 27.52 10.55
CA HIS A 558 1.91 28.37 11.18
C HIS A 558 1.35 29.77 11.43
N HIS A 559 2.05 30.59 12.23
CA HIS A 559 1.67 31.99 12.41
C HIS A 559 2.02 32.82 11.17
N ALA A 560 1.17 33.78 10.78
CA ALA A 560 1.34 34.57 9.57
C ALA A 560 2.60 35.45 9.58
N HIS A 561 2.92 36.04 10.75
CA HIS A 561 3.93 37.10 10.87
C HIS A 561 5.04 36.83 11.90
N LEU A 562 4.88 35.78 12.72
CA LEU A 562 5.83 35.47 13.80
C LEU A 562 6.62 34.24 13.36
N ASP A 563 7.92 34.44 13.19
CA ASP A 563 8.88 33.38 12.88
C ASP A 563 9.18 32.52 14.12
N HIS A 564 9.99 31.49 13.91
CA HIS A 564 10.41 30.54 14.94
C HIS A 564 11.12 31.21 16.14
N ASN A 565 11.77 32.36 15.92
CA ASN A 565 12.50 33.07 16.97
C ASN A 565 11.57 33.91 17.87
N ARG A 566 10.29 34.03 17.51
CA ARG A 566 9.27 34.75 18.29
C ARG A 566 8.19 33.83 18.84
N LEU A 567 7.84 32.78 18.09
CA LEU A 567 6.80 31.84 18.47
C LEU A 567 7.15 30.40 18.12
N VAL A 568 6.92 29.50 19.08
CA VAL A 568 6.99 28.05 18.87
C VAL A 568 5.70 27.38 19.29
N PHE A 569 5.12 26.59 18.39
CA PHE A 569 4.02 25.69 18.71
C PHE A 569 4.56 24.42 19.37
N VAL A 570 3.99 24.04 20.51
CA VAL A 570 4.29 22.77 21.18
C VAL A 570 3.01 21.97 21.33
N THR A 571 3.12 20.64 21.39
CA THR A 571 1.94 19.79 21.55
C THR A 571 1.37 19.93 22.96
N ASP A 572 0.07 20.18 23.09
CA ASP A 572 -0.64 20.17 24.37
C ASP A 572 -1.08 18.73 24.73
N SER A 573 -0.09 17.85 24.89
CA SER A 573 -0.25 16.39 24.97
C SER A 573 -1.25 15.95 26.06
N GLN A 574 -1.17 16.55 27.24
CA GLN A 574 -2.06 16.26 28.37
C GLN A 574 -3.53 16.51 28.04
N ASN A 575 -3.85 17.70 27.50
CA ASN A 575 -5.23 18.08 27.21
C ASN A 575 -5.80 17.37 25.97
N MET A 576 -4.92 16.88 25.09
CA MET A 576 -5.31 16.01 23.98
C MET A 576 -5.57 14.55 24.41
N GLY A 577 -5.33 14.21 25.68
CA GLY A 577 -5.42 12.81 26.15
C GLY A 577 -4.35 11.90 25.54
N LEU A 578 -3.25 12.48 25.04
CA LEU A 578 -2.11 11.72 24.55
C LEU A 578 -1.33 11.25 25.78
N SER A 579 -1.46 9.97 26.12
CA SER A 579 -0.65 9.40 27.20
C SER A 579 0.84 9.46 26.87
N GLU A 580 1.68 9.59 27.89
CA GLU A 580 3.14 9.41 27.75
C GLU A 580 3.42 7.96 27.37
N GLY A 581 3.35 7.63 26.08
CA GLY A 581 3.52 6.26 25.63
C GLY A 581 3.54 6.07 24.11
N HIS A 582 3.97 4.88 23.72
CA HIS A 582 4.08 4.36 22.34
C HIS A 582 2.76 4.35 21.53
N ARG A 583 1.60 4.55 22.15
CA ARG A 583 0.31 4.48 21.45
C ARG A 583 0.03 5.81 20.78
N GLY A 584 0.21 5.84 19.46
CA GLY A 584 -0.23 6.95 18.63
C GLY A 584 -1.73 7.24 18.78
N TRP A 585 -2.15 8.39 18.26
CA TRP A 585 -3.51 8.91 18.42
C TRP A 585 -4.56 8.10 17.66
N GLY A 586 -4.15 7.15 16.81
CA GLY A 586 -5.06 6.38 15.95
C GLY A 586 -6.15 5.61 16.69
N HIS A 587 -5.94 5.20 17.94
CA HIS A 587 -6.96 4.51 18.72
C HIS A 587 -8.12 5.43 19.14
N ILE A 588 -7.82 6.68 19.50
CA ILE A 588 -8.83 7.71 19.81
C ILE A 588 -9.59 8.07 18.54
N LEU A 589 -8.87 8.34 17.44
CA LEU A 589 -9.48 8.68 16.15
C LEU A 589 -10.46 7.59 15.63
N ARG A 590 -10.14 6.32 15.85
CA ARG A 590 -11.02 5.19 15.51
C ARG A 590 -12.22 5.08 16.46
N ALA A 591 -12.02 5.28 17.76
CA ALA A 591 -13.09 5.23 18.75
C ALA A 591 -14.12 6.34 18.51
N GLU A 592 -13.67 7.51 18.08
CA GLU A 592 -14.51 8.69 17.79
C GLU A 592 -15.13 8.66 16.38
N GLN A 593 -14.82 7.65 15.56
CA GLN A 593 -15.34 7.50 14.20
C GLN A 593 -15.10 8.74 13.32
N VAL A 594 -13.92 9.35 13.47
CA VAL A 594 -13.51 10.57 12.73
C VAL A 594 -13.69 10.40 11.22
N LEU A 595 -13.38 9.21 10.72
CA LEU A 595 -13.52 8.85 9.32
C LEU A 595 -14.85 8.12 9.11
N ALA A 596 -15.64 8.60 8.13
CA ALA A 596 -16.92 7.98 7.79
C ALA A 596 -16.74 6.53 7.30
N ALA A 597 -17.66 5.63 7.69
CA ALA A 597 -17.57 4.20 7.37
C ALA A 597 -17.61 3.87 5.87
N ASP A 598 -18.20 4.77 5.08
CA ASP A 598 -18.33 4.69 3.62
C ASP A 598 -17.19 5.38 2.86
N SER A 599 -16.22 5.97 3.56
CA SER A 599 -15.09 6.68 2.93
C SER A 599 -14.19 5.79 2.08
N GLY A 600 -14.23 4.46 2.28
CA GLY A 600 -13.29 3.52 1.63
C GLY A 600 -11.90 3.50 2.27
N TRP A 601 -11.68 4.25 3.35
CA TRP A 601 -10.39 4.35 4.06
C TRP A 601 -10.51 3.85 5.50
N VAL A 602 -9.38 3.43 6.08
CA VAL A 602 -9.28 3.00 7.48
C VAL A 602 -8.09 3.72 8.13
N ILE A 603 -8.33 4.38 9.27
CA ILE A 603 -7.28 5.04 10.05
C ILE A 603 -6.35 3.97 10.64
N LYS A 604 -5.06 4.04 10.31
CA LYS A 604 -3.99 3.20 10.85
C LYS A 604 -3.39 3.82 12.10
N ASP A 605 -2.99 5.09 12.03
CA ASP A 605 -2.44 5.83 13.16
C ASP A 605 -2.65 7.35 13.03
N GLY A 606 -2.34 8.09 14.09
CA GLY A 606 -2.35 9.54 14.13
C GLY A 606 -1.16 10.09 14.92
N THR A 607 -0.54 11.16 14.42
CA THR A 607 0.65 11.76 15.02
C THR A 607 0.56 13.28 14.99
N VAL A 608 1.05 13.90 16.07
CA VAL A 608 1.19 15.35 16.19
C VAL A 608 2.64 15.70 16.51
N TYR A 609 3.15 16.71 15.85
CA TYR A 609 4.54 17.14 15.98
C TYR A 609 4.69 18.58 15.51
N GLN A 610 5.85 19.17 15.81
CA GLN A 610 6.24 20.47 15.27
C GLN A 610 7.48 20.35 14.39
N GLU A 611 7.61 21.21 13.40
CA GLU A 611 8.83 21.35 12.59
C GLU A 611 9.12 22.82 12.28
N ILE A 612 10.34 23.08 11.81
CA ILE A 612 10.78 24.40 11.37
C ILE A 612 10.87 24.40 9.85
N HIS A 613 10.06 25.22 9.19
CA HIS A 613 10.06 25.33 7.72
C HIS A 613 10.43 26.75 7.29
N ASN A 614 11.31 26.86 6.29
CA ASN A 614 11.77 28.17 5.80
C ASN A 614 10.79 28.74 4.77
N ARG A 615 10.30 29.95 4.98
CA ARG A 615 9.46 30.70 4.02
C ARG A 615 10.23 31.83 3.38
N SER A 616 10.03 32.01 2.07
CA SER A 616 10.68 33.11 1.35
C SER A 616 10.29 34.48 1.93
N THR A 617 11.27 35.36 2.10
CA THR A 617 11.07 36.76 2.50
C THR A 617 10.59 37.62 1.34
N LEU A 618 10.57 37.08 0.12
CA LEU A 618 10.27 37.81 -1.12
C LEU A 618 11.14 39.06 -1.32
N GLY A 619 12.32 39.12 -0.68
CA GLY A 619 13.22 40.27 -0.73
C GLY A 619 12.82 41.43 0.19
N ASP A 620 12.04 41.18 1.24
CA ASP A 620 11.71 42.17 2.27
C ASP A 620 12.98 42.90 2.75
N PRO A 621 13.07 44.24 2.65
CA PRO A 621 14.26 45.00 3.03
C PRO A 621 14.62 44.89 4.52
N LEU A 622 13.70 44.45 5.38
CA LEU A 622 14.00 44.12 6.79
C LEU A 622 14.83 42.83 6.93
N PHE A 623 14.80 41.96 5.92
CA PHE A 623 15.43 40.64 5.95
C PHE A 623 16.28 40.42 4.70
N ARG A 624 17.62 40.45 4.83
CA ARG A 624 18.54 40.17 3.70
C ARG A 624 18.57 38.70 3.27
N ARG A 625 18.01 37.77 4.06
CA ARG A 625 17.88 36.36 3.66
C ARG A 625 16.74 36.18 2.67
N ILE A 626 16.90 35.19 1.80
CA ILE A 626 15.85 34.78 0.86
C ILE A 626 14.71 34.08 1.62
N ALA A 627 14.92 33.54 2.83
CA ALA A 627 13.89 32.86 3.62
C ALA A 627 14.08 32.97 5.16
N LEU A 628 12.97 32.95 5.91
CA LEU A 628 12.87 32.94 7.38
C LEU A 628 12.29 31.63 7.91
N PRO A 629 12.77 31.10 9.05
CA PRO A 629 12.24 29.89 9.67
C PRO A 629 10.94 30.17 10.41
N TYR A 630 9.89 29.39 10.15
CA TYR A 630 8.62 29.44 10.89
C TYR A 630 8.40 28.15 11.67
N SER A 631 7.84 28.26 12.88
CA SER A 631 7.32 27.10 13.60
C SER A 631 6.02 26.65 12.96
N HIS A 632 6.00 25.41 12.48
CA HIS A 632 4.83 24.75 11.92
C HIS A 632 4.35 23.67 12.89
N PHE A 633 3.04 23.61 13.10
CA PHE A 633 2.38 22.53 13.82
C PHE A 633 1.75 21.57 12.81
N TYR A 634 1.92 20.27 13.03
CA TYR A 634 1.41 19.21 12.18
C TYR A 634 0.50 18.27 12.96
N ALA A 635 -0.65 17.95 12.37
CA ALA A 635 -1.55 16.90 12.78
C ALA A 635 -1.79 15.95 11.61
N ARG A 636 -1.13 14.80 11.64
CA ARG A 636 -1.15 13.80 10.57
C ARG A 636 -2.01 12.61 10.97
N ILE A 637 -2.95 12.23 10.12
CA ILE A 637 -3.68 10.97 10.17
C ILE A 637 -3.17 10.09 9.04
N GLN A 638 -2.65 8.91 9.39
CA GLN A 638 -2.28 7.90 8.39
C GLN A 638 -3.48 7.00 8.14
N GLY A 639 -4.03 7.05 6.93
CA GLY A 639 -5.08 6.16 6.45
C GLY A 639 -4.53 5.10 5.49
N HIS A 640 -5.26 4.00 5.32
CA HIS A 640 -5.05 3.05 4.23
C HIS A 640 -6.38 2.66 3.59
N GLN A 641 -6.39 2.37 2.29
CA GLN A 641 -7.63 1.96 1.62
C GLN A 641 -8.15 0.63 2.18
N ALA A 642 -9.46 0.49 2.34
CA ALA A 642 -10.12 -0.66 2.95
C ALA A 642 -10.19 -1.91 2.03
N GLU A 643 -9.55 -1.89 0.85
CA GLU A 643 -9.69 -2.96 -0.13
C GLU A 643 -9.18 -4.33 0.38
N VAL A 644 -10.06 -5.34 0.31
CA VAL A 644 -9.69 -6.75 0.50
C VAL A 644 -9.14 -7.27 -0.83
N SER A 645 -7.86 -7.06 -1.08
CA SER A 645 -7.18 -7.58 -2.28
C SER A 645 -6.46 -8.90 -1.99
N LEU A 646 -6.50 -9.83 -2.95
CA LEU A 646 -5.74 -11.09 -2.90
C LEU A 646 -4.23 -10.82 -2.75
N GLN A 647 -3.76 -9.74 -3.37
CA GLN A 647 -2.40 -9.22 -3.24
C GLN A 647 -2.00 -8.98 -1.78
N ARG A 648 -2.83 -8.28 -1.00
CA ARG A 648 -2.56 -8.01 0.43
C ARG A 648 -2.60 -9.27 1.29
N GLN A 649 -3.45 -10.25 0.95
CA GLN A 649 -3.45 -11.54 1.63
C GLN A 649 -2.17 -12.33 1.36
N LEU A 650 -1.67 -12.31 0.12
CA LEU A 650 -0.41 -12.94 -0.24
C LEU A 650 0.79 -12.29 0.46
N ALA A 651 0.79 -10.97 0.61
CA ALA A 651 1.82 -10.25 1.36
C ALA A 651 1.95 -10.71 2.82
N ARG A 652 0.84 -11.09 3.45
CA ARG A 652 0.85 -11.62 4.83
C ARG A 652 1.42 -13.03 4.93
N VAL A 653 1.35 -13.82 3.85
CA VAL A 653 1.74 -15.24 3.83
C VAL A 653 3.14 -15.45 3.28
N LEU A 654 3.62 -14.54 2.43
CA LEU A 654 4.94 -14.61 1.79
C LEU A 654 5.86 -13.50 2.35
N PRO A 655 6.64 -13.77 3.41
CA PRO A 655 7.54 -12.78 3.99
C PRO A 655 8.57 -12.29 2.97
N ASP A 656 8.72 -10.98 2.92
CA ASP A 656 9.59 -10.22 2.02
C ASP A 656 11.06 -10.68 2.03
N GLN A 657 11.54 -11.12 3.20
CA GLN A 657 12.90 -11.60 3.43
C GLN A 657 13.29 -12.83 2.59
N PHE A 658 12.30 -13.57 2.05
CA PHE A 658 12.53 -14.77 1.25
C PHE A 658 12.00 -14.64 -0.20
N SER A 659 11.72 -13.42 -0.66
CA SER A 659 11.12 -13.15 -1.99
C SER A 659 11.82 -13.88 -3.15
N GLY A 660 13.16 -13.94 -3.18
CA GLY A 660 13.91 -14.70 -4.21
C GLY A 660 13.70 -16.22 -4.14
N SER A 661 13.72 -16.80 -2.95
CA SER A 661 13.44 -18.24 -2.74
C SER A 661 11.99 -18.59 -3.06
N TRP A 662 11.04 -17.71 -2.72
CA TRP A 662 9.65 -17.86 -3.11
C TRP A 662 9.48 -17.79 -4.62
N PHE A 663 10.17 -16.88 -5.30
CA PHE A 663 10.09 -16.74 -6.74
C PHE A 663 10.56 -18.00 -7.46
N THR A 664 11.68 -18.58 -7.02
CA THR A 664 12.19 -19.85 -7.57
C THR A 664 11.24 -21.01 -7.27
N PHE A 665 10.75 -21.13 -6.04
CA PHE A 665 9.78 -22.17 -5.65
C PHE A 665 8.50 -22.13 -6.49
N PHE A 666 7.85 -20.96 -6.60
CA PHE A 666 6.62 -20.83 -7.39
C PHE A 666 6.86 -20.94 -8.89
N SER A 667 8.04 -20.57 -9.39
CA SER A 667 8.45 -20.85 -10.77
C SER A 667 8.51 -22.35 -11.03
N ILE A 668 9.14 -23.13 -10.15
CA ILE A 668 9.19 -24.59 -10.24
C ILE A 668 7.77 -25.17 -10.21
N LEU A 669 6.92 -24.76 -9.26
CA LEU A 669 5.53 -25.21 -9.19
C LEU A 669 4.75 -24.88 -10.46
N PHE A 670 4.95 -23.68 -11.02
CA PHE A 670 4.34 -23.28 -12.28
C PHE A 670 4.75 -24.23 -13.40
N PHE A 671 6.04 -24.49 -13.61
CA PHE A 671 6.52 -25.41 -14.66
C PHE A 671 6.10 -26.87 -14.40
N VAL A 672 6.13 -27.34 -13.16
CA VAL A 672 5.66 -28.68 -12.78
C VAL A 672 4.17 -28.86 -13.13
N SER A 673 3.34 -27.82 -12.96
CA SER A 673 1.93 -27.84 -13.38
C SER A 673 1.74 -28.04 -14.90
N TRP A 674 2.78 -27.81 -15.71
CA TRP A 674 2.77 -28.05 -17.14
C TRP A 674 3.18 -29.48 -17.53
N THR A 675 3.59 -30.30 -16.58
CA THR A 675 4.04 -31.68 -16.82
C THR A 675 2.90 -32.54 -17.40
N PRO A 676 3.02 -33.04 -18.65
CA PRO A 676 1.93 -33.74 -19.33
C PRO A 676 1.43 -35.00 -18.63
N TRP A 677 2.31 -35.71 -17.92
CA TRP A 677 1.96 -36.92 -17.16
C TRP A 677 1.04 -36.60 -15.97
N LEU A 678 1.36 -35.57 -15.17
CA LEU A 678 0.54 -35.13 -14.03
C LEU A 678 -0.81 -34.59 -14.47
N GLN A 679 -0.85 -33.83 -15.58
CA GLN A 679 -2.09 -33.29 -16.15
C GLN A 679 -3.10 -34.37 -16.55
N ARG A 680 -2.63 -35.56 -16.93
CA ARG A 680 -3.51 -36.70 -17.26
C ARG A 680 -4.10 -37.35 -16.02
N ARG A 681 -3.37 -37.37 -14.89
CA ARG A 681 -3.83 -38.01 -13.64
C ARG A 681 -4.75 -37.12 -12.81
N VAL A 682 -4.40 -35.85 -12.64
CA VAL A 682 -5.11 -34.91 -11.75
C VAL A 682 -5.31 -33.54 -12.43
N PRO A 683 -6.13 -33.46 -13.50
CA PRO A 683 -6.21 -32.28 -14.36
C PRO A 683 -6.69 -31.02 -13.63
N VAL A 684 -7.67 -31.13 -12.73
CA VAL A 684 -8.22 -29.98 -11.99
C VAL A 684 -7.20 -29.45 -10.99
N SER A 685 -6.58 -30.34 -10.20
CA SER A 685 -5.57 -29.95 -9.20
C SER A 685 -4.35 -29.29 -9.85
N MET A 686 -3.92 -29.75 -11.03
CA MET A 686 -2.81 -29.12 -11.77
C MET A 686 -3.17 -27.72 -12.31
N VAL A 687 -4.42 -27.50 -12.72
CA VAL A 687 -4.90 -26.17 -13.10
C VAL A 687 -4.92 -25.27 -11.87
N LEU A 688 -5.48 -25.71 -10.75
CA LEU A 688 -5.49 -24.92 -9.51
C LEU A 688 -4.07 -24.58 -9.02
N LEU A 689 -3.14 -25.53 -9.07
CA LEU A 689 -1.73 -25.31 -8.73
C LEU A 689 -1.10 -24.24 -9.63
N ARG A 690 -1.36 -24.28 -10.94
CA ARG A 690 -0.86 -23.27 -11.88
C ARG A 690 -1.37 -21.88 -11.54
N LEU A 691 -2.64 -21.77 -11.22
CA LEU A 691 -3.28 -20.49 -10.91
C LEU A 691 -2.74 -19.91 -9.60
N LEU A 692 -2.58 -20.75 -8.58
CA LEU A 692 -1.93 -20.37 -7.33
C LEU A 692 -0.49 -19.90 -7.58
N ALA A 693 0.31 -20.68 -8.31
CA ALA A 693 1.69 -20.31 -8.64
C ALA A 693 1.76 -19.01 -9.46
N SER A 694 0.83 -18.79 -10.39
CA SER A 694 0.78 -17.56 -11.18
C SER A 694 0.45 -16.34 -10.32
N ALA A 695 -0.46 -16.47 -9.35
CA ALA A 695 -0.81 -15.39 -8.43
C ALA A 695 0.37 -15.04 -7.52
N CYS A 696 1.05 -16.04 -6.98
CA CYS A 696 2.26 -15.83 -6.19
C CYS A 696 3.38 -15.20 -7.02
N LEU A 697 3.60 -15.64 -8.26
CA LEU A 697 4.61 -15.05 -9.16
C LEU A 697 4.28 -13.61 -9.52
N LEU A 698 3.01 -13.27 -9.76
CA LEU A 698 2.59 -11.89 -10.04
C LEU A 698 2.86 -10.98 -8.83
N TYR A 699 2.48 -11.43 -7.62
CA TYR A 699 2.78 -10.72 -6.37
C TYR A 699 4.29 -10.48 -6.20
N LEU A 700 5.10 -11.53 -6.39
CA LEU A 700 6.55 -11.43 -6.23
C LEU A 700 7.16 -10.50 -7.29
N LEU A 701 6.67 -10.52 -8.53
CA LEU A 701 7.17 -9.64 -9.58
C LEU A 701 6.84 -8.17 -9.30
N GLU A 702 5.63 -7.90 -8.78
CA GLU A 702 5.23 -6.57 -8.29
C GLU A 702 6.10 -6.10 -7.11
N TYR A 703 6.32 -6.97 -6.13
CA TYR A 703 7.20 -6.69 -4.98
C TYR A 703 8.65 -6.40 -5.41
N LEU A 704 9.22 -7.23 -6.29
CA LEU A 704 10.58 -7.04 -6.81
C LEU A 704 10.68 -5.75 -7.62
N PHE A 705 9.65 -5.42 -8.40
CA PHE A 705 9.60 -4.15 -9.11
C PHE A 705 9.60 -2.96 -8.15
N ASN A 706 8.73 -2.99 -7.14
CA ASN A 706 8.61 -1.91 -6.16
C ASN A 706 9.90 -1.72 -5.35
N SER A 707 10.53 -2.80 -4.90
CA SER A 707 11.77 -2.72 -4.12
C SER A 707 12.98 -2.20 -4.90
N LEU A 708 13.03 -2.37 -6.23
CA LEU A 708 14.18 -1.98 -7.04
C LEU A 708 14.02 -0.64 -7.75
N TYR A 709 12.80 -0.34 -8.19
CA TYR A 709 12.56 0.76 -9.13
C TYR A 709 11.69 1.87 -8.56
N ALA A 710 10.89 1.62 -7.51
CA ALA A 710 9.90 2.61 -7.10
C ALA A 710 10.53 3.96 -6.70
N GLU A 711 11.62 3.95 -5.94
CA GLU A 711 12.31 5.20 -5.53
C GLU A 711 13.06 5.89 -6.68
N ARG A 712 13.27 5.20 -7.81
CA ARG A 712 13.96 5.75 -9.00
C ARG A 712 13.01 6.34 -10.04
N LEU A 713 11.73 6.02 -9.96
CA LEU A 713 10.71 6.46 -10.90
C LEU A 713 10.06 7.75 -10.42
N GLU A 714 9.56 8.57 -11.35
CA GLU A 714 8.66 9.66 -10.97
C GLU A 714 7.31 9.10 -10.49
N LEU A 715 6.61 9.84 -9.61
CA LEU A 715 5.33 9.39 -9.05
C LEU A 715 4.31 8.97 -10.12
N TYR A 716 4.21 9.71 -11.23
CA TYR A 716 3.30 9.36 -12.32
C TYR A 716 3.68 8.03 -13.01
N GLN A 717 4.98 7.75 -13.13
CA GLN A 717 5.47 6.50 -13.74
C GLN A 717 5.18 5.31 -12.83
N LEU A 718 5.36 5.50 -11.52
CA LEU A 718 5.00 4.51 -10.52
C LEU A 718 3.49 4.24 -10.53
N GLU A 719 2.65 5.28 -10.59
CA GLU A 719 1.18 5.14 -10.72
C GLU A 719 0.81 4.33 -11.97
N LEU A 720 1.39 4.64 -13.13
CA LEU A 720 1.15 3.87 -14.35
C LEU A 720 1.55 2.41 -14.21
N MET A 721 2.66 2.12 -13.52
CA MET A 721 3.10 0.74 -13.31
C MET A 721 2.21 -0.01 -12.32
N LEU A 722 1.73 0.64 -11.26
CA LEU A 722 0.75 0.07 -10.35
C LEU A 722 -0.58 -0.21 -11.07
N LEU A 723 -1.04 0.67 -11.97
CA LEU A 723 -2.20 0.43 -12.83
C LEU A 723 -2.00 -0.79 -13.74
N PHE A 724 -0.79 -0.98 -14.25
CA PHE A 724 -0.43 -2.16 -15.03
C PHE A 724 -0.54 -3.45 -14.20
N PHE A 725 0.04 -3.49 -12.98
CA PHE A 725 -0.08 -4.64 -12.09
C PHE A 725 -1.53 -4.91 -11.65
N LYS A 726 -2.26 -3.86 -11.26
CA LYS A 726 -3.71 -3.95 -10.94
C LYS A 726 -4.50 -4.55 -12.11
N SER A 727 -4.16 -4.19 -13.36
CA SER A 727 -4.79 -4.78 -14.56
C SER A 727 -4.48 -6.28 -14.71
N LEU A 728 -3.24 -6.70 -14.44
CA LEU A 728 -2.86 -8.12 -14.47
C LEU A 728 -3.60 -8.93 -13.40
N TRP A 729 -3.84 -8.36 -12.22
CA TRP A 729 -4.63 -8.99 -11.16
C TRP A 729 -6.08 -9.29 -11.57
N TRP A 730 -6.68 -8.48 -12.45
CA TRP A 730 -8.01 -8.75 -13.01
C TRP A 730 -8.02 -9.78 -14.15
N LEU A 731 -6.92 -9.92 -14.88
CA LEU A 731 -6.79 -10.96 -15.92
C LEU A 731 -6.59 -12.36 -15.34
N LEU A 732 -6.02 -12.46 -14.14
CA LEU A 732 -5.71 -13.75 -13.53
C LEU A 732 -6.98 -14.58 -13.21
N PRO A 733 -8.06 -14.04 -12.60
CA PRO A 733 -9.34 -14.74 -12.47
C PRO A 733 -9.96 -15.15 -13.80
N ALA A 734 -9.85 -14.32 -14.85
CA ALA A 734 -10.34 -14.68 -16.18
C ALA A 734 -9.59 -15.90 -16.75
N LEU A 735 -8.26 -15.92 -16.59
CA LEU A 735 -7.43 -17.08 -16.91
C LEU A 735 -7.82 -18.30 -16.07
N CYS A 736 -8.15 -18.12 -14.77
CA CYS A 736 -8.64 -19.19 -13.91
C CYS A 736 -9.92 -19.83 -14.48
N VAL A 737 -10.92 -19.01 -14.78
CA VAL A 737 -12.21 -19.47 -15.31
C VAL A 737 -11.97 -20.21 -16.62
N VAL A 738 -11.26 -19.60 -17.57
CA VAL A 738 -10.97 -20.21 -18.88
C VAL A 738 -10.22 -21.54 -18.76
N ALA A 739 -9.26 -21.64 -17.83
CA ALA A 739 -8.50 -22.88 -17.62
C ALA A 739 -9.34 -24.00 -16.97
N LEU A 740 -10.37 -23.65 -16.19
CA LEU A 740 -11.27 -24.60 -15.54
C LEU A 740 -12.45 -25.04 -16.41
N LEU A 741 -12.82 -24.26 -17.44
CA LEU A 741 -13.91 -24.61 -18.37
C LEU A 741 -13.71 -25.98 -19.06
N PRO A 742 -12.52 -26.35 -19.58
CA PRO A 742 -12.33 -27.66 -20.21
C PRO A 742 -12.59 -28.86 -19.28
N PRO A 743 -11.98 -28.96 -18.08
CA PRO A 743 -12.24 -30.09 -17.19
C PRO A 743 -13.63 -30.07 -16.53
N LEU A 744 -14.21 -28.90 -16.25
CA LEU A 744 -15.46 -28.80 -15.46
C LEU A 744 -16.72 -28.67 -16.32
N VAL A 745 -16.64 -28.11 -17.52
CA VAL A 745 -17.81 -27.80 -18.36
C VAL A 745 -17.74 -28.54 -19.69
N TRP A 746 -16.69 -28.33 -20.47
CA TRP A 746 -16.62 -28.88 -21.83
C TRP A 746 -16.51 -30.41 -21.84
N ARG A 747 -15.55 -31.00 -21.13
CA ARG A 747 -15.38 -32.46 -21.12
C ARG A 747 -16.59 -33.22 -20.57
N PRO A 748 -17.26 -32.77 -19.48
CA PRO A 748 -18.50 -33.39 -19.03
C PRO A 748 -19.63 -33.34 -20.06
N ILE A 749 -19.84 -32.18 -20.71
CA ILE A 749 -20.85 -32.03 -21.77
C ILE A 749 -20.53 -32.96 -22.95
N GLU A 750 -19.27 -33.02 -23.38
CA GLU A 750 -18.84 -33.91 -24.47
C GLU A 750 -19.01 -35.39 -24.13
N ARG A 751 -18.81 -35.77 -22.86
CA ARG A 751 -19.06 -37.14 -22.39
C ARG A 751 -20.54 -37.46 -22.40
N GLN A 752 -21.40 -36.56 -21.93
CA GLN A 752 -22.85 -36.78 -21.90
C GLN A 752 -23.48 -36.79 -23.29
N THR A 753 -23.01 -35.90 -24.19
CA THR A 753 -23.60 -35.74 -25.53
C THR A 753 -22.93 -36.60 -26.59
N HIS A 754 -21.75 -37.16 -26.33
CA HIS A 754 -20.89 -37.89 -27.28
C HIS A 754 -20.42 -37.10 -28.50
N TYR A 755 -20.73 -35.80 -28.57
CA TYR A 755 -20.27 -34.90 -29.62
C TYR A 755 -19.29 -33.85 -29.05
N PRO A 756 -18.22 -33.50 -29.79
CA PRO A 756 -17.31 -32.44 -29.36
C PRO A 756 -18.00 -31.08 -29.40
N VAL A 757 -17.83 -30.28 -28.34
CA VAL A 757 -18.31 -28.90 -28.29
C VAL A 757 -17.57 -28.10 -29.37
N PRO A 758 -18.28 -27.38 -30.25
CA PRO A 758 -17.66 -26.60 -31.31
C PRO A 758 -16.63 -25.60 -30.77
N ASN A 759 -15.51 -25.46 -31.47
CA ASN A 759 -14.50 -24.47 -31.11
C ASN A 759 -15.08 -23.06 -31.06
N VAL A 760 -16.05 -22.73 -31.92
CA VAL A 760 -16.71 -21.42 -31.94
C VAL A 760 -17.39 -21.12 -30.60
N ALA A 761 -18.09 -22.09 -30.02
CA ALA A 761 -18.74 -21.93 -28.71
C ALA A 761 -17.69 -21.72 -27.60
N ARG A 762 -16.60 -22.50 -27.62
CA ARG A 762 -15.50 -22.35 -26.65
C ARG A 762 -14.82 -20.97 -26.77
N THR A 763 -14.53 -20.52 -27.98
CA THR A 763 -13.93 -19.20 -28.24
C THR A 763 -14.86 -18.08 -27.82
N PHE A 764 -16.17 -18.22 -28.07
CA PHE A 764 -17.16 -17.25 -27.63
C PHE A 764 -17.21 -17.11 -26.11
N VAL A 765 -17.27 -18.22 -25.37
CA VAL A 765 -17.25 -18.15 -23.89
C VAL A 765 -15.94 -17.55 -23.37
N ASN A 766 -14.79 -17.91 -23.96
CA ASN A 766 -13.52 -17.29 -23.57
C ASN A 766 -13.51 -15.78 -23.82
N LEU A 767 -14.03 -15.31 -24.96
CA LEU A 767 -14.15 -13.87 -25.27
C LEU A 767 -15.07 -13.16 -24.29
N VAL A 768 -16.19 -13.78 -23.88
CA VAL A 768 -17.08 -13.22 -22.87
C VAL A 768 -16.35 -13.08 -21.53
N VAL A 769 -15.63 -14.10 -21.09
CA VAL A 769 -14.88 -14.07 -19.82
C VAL A 769 -13.80 -12.98 -19.83
N PHE A 770 -12.99 -12.88 -20.89
CA PHE A 770 -12.00 -11.81 -21.00
C PHE A 770 -12.63 -10.43 -21.22
N GLY A 771 -13.77 -10.34 -21.90
CA GLY A 771 -14.53 -9.11 -22.06
C GLY A 771 -15.02 -8.56 -20.72
N ILE A 772 -15.55 -9.43 -19.86
CA ILE A 772 -15.92 -9.08 -18.48
C ILE A 772 -14.70 -8.55 -17.72
N ALA A 773 -13.57 -9.24 -17.77
CA ALA A 773 -12.35 -8.78 -17.11
C ALA A 773 -11.87 -7.42 -17.66
N GLY A 774 -11.94 -7.19 -18.99
CA GLY A 774 -11.63 -5.90 -19.59
C GLY A 774 -12.55 -4.78 -19.12
N VAL A 775 -13.85 -5.05 -18.99
CA VAL A 775 -14.82 -4.10 -18.41
C VAL A 775 -14.49 -3.82 -16.94
N CYS A 776 -14.18 -4.86 -16.14
CA CYS A 776 -13.76 -4.69 -14.75
C CYS A 776 -12.46 -3.88 -14.63
N ILE A 777 -11.48 -4.09 -15.51
CA ILE A 777 -10.25 -3.29 -15.54
C ILE A 777 -10.60 -1.82 -15.82
N LEU A 778 -11.41 -1.54 -16.83
CA LEU A 778 -11.80 -0.16 -17.13
C LEU A 778 -12.58 0.49 -15.97
N ALA A 779 -13.48 -0.26 -15.31
CA ALA A 779 -14.31 0.28 -14.25
C ALA A 779 -13.56 0.45 -12.92
N PHE A 780 -12.78 -0.55 -12.50
CA PHE A 780 -12.17 -0.60 -11.16
C PHE A 780 -10.70 -0.21 -11.14
N VAL A 781 -9.96 -0.37 -12.25
CA VAL A 781 -8.54 0.02 -12.32
C VAL A 781 -8.39 1.44 -12.87
N PHE A 782 -9.14 1.77 -13.94
CA PHE A 782 -9.06 3.09 -14.58
C PHE A 782 -10.20 4.05 -14.17
N ASP A 783 -11.06 3.62 -13.25
CA ASP A 783 -12.19 4.40 -12.73
C ASP A 783 -13.04 5.05 -13.84
N ARG A 784 -13.26 4.29 -14.94
CA ARG A 784 -14.06 4.76 -16.09
C ARG A 784 -15.53 4.45 -15.88
N PRO A 785 -16.42 5.43 -16.09
CA PRO A 785 -17.85 5.20 -15.95
C PRO A 785 -18.32 4.16 -16.96
N LEU A 786 -18.99 3.12 -16.43
CA LEU A 786 -19.51 2.01 -17.24
C LEU A 786 -20.50 2.50 -18.30
N THR A 787 -21.24 3.58 -18.04
CA THR A 787 -22.26 4.16 -18.93
C THR A 787 -21.73 4.42 -20.34
N THR A 788 -20.53 4.96 -20.46
CA THR A 788 -19.84 5.20 -21.75
C THR A 788 -19.52 3.90 -22.49
N ILE A 789 -19.18 2.83 -21.77
CA ILE A 789 -18.83 1.52 -22.35
C ILE A 789 -20.09 0.79 -22.80
N TRP A 790 -21.16 0.83 -22.01
CA TRP A 790 -22.46 0.25 -22.38
C TRP A 790 -23.06 0.91 -23.63
N ALA A 791 -22.91 2.23 -23.77
CA ALA A 791 -23.34 2.95 -24.96
C ALA A 791 -22.61 2.47 -26.23
N ALA A 792 -21.30 2.25 -26.15
CA ALA A 792 -20.50 1.74 -27.27
C ALA A 792 -20.71 0.23 -27.54
N SER A 793 -20.91 -0.58 -26.49
CA SER A 793 -21.09 -2.03 -26.61
C SER A 793 -22.45 -2.41 -27.19
N GLY A 794 -23.47 -1.55 -27.06
CA GLY A 794 -24.79 -1.77 -27.68
C GLY A 794 -24.73 -1.94 -29.20
N LEU A 795 -23.94 -1.09 -29.89
CA LEU A 795 -23.79 -1.17 -31.34
C LEU A 795 -23.04 -2.44 -31.78
N LEU A 796 -21.98 -2.79 -31.06
CA LEU A 796 -21.18 -4.00 -31.30
C LEU A 796 -21.99 -5.28 -31.04
N THR A 797 -22.80 -5.28 -29.98
CA THR A 797 -23.71 -6.39 -29.64
C THR A 797 -24.82 -6.52 -30.67
N LEU A 798 -25.33 -5.41 -31.20
CA LEU A 798 -26.32 -5.43 -32.29
C LEU A 798 -25.73 -6.02 -33.58
N ILE A 799 -24.54 -5.56 -34.00
CA ILE A 799 -23.85 -6.08 -35.19
C ILE A 799 -23.53 -7.58 -35.02
N LEU A 800 -23.02 -7.97 -33.86
CA LEU A 800 -22.70 -9.36 -33.54
C LEU A 800 -23.97 -10.23 -33.48
N GLY A 801 -25.06 -9.70 -32.92
CA GLY A 801 -26.37 -10.34 -32.86
C GLY A 801 -26.95 -10.60 -34.25
N ILE A 802 -26.85 -9.61 -35.15
CA ILE A 802 -27.24 -9.76 -36.57
C ILE A 802 -26.36 -10.81 -37.27
N ALA A 803 -25.04 -10.79 -37.05
CA ALA A 803 -24.13 -11.76 -37.65
C ALA A 803 -24.34 -13.20 -37.13
N LEU A 804 -24.70 -13.36 -35.85
CA LEU A 804 -24.95 -14.65 -35.20
C LEU A 804 -26.39 -15.14 -35.36
N GLN A 805 -27.32 -14.32 -35.86
CA GLN A 805 -28.75 -14.63 -35.90
C GLN A 805 -29.04 -16.02 -36.51
N ASN A 806 -28.41 -16.32 -37.64
CA ASN A 806 -28.59 -17.60 -38.34
C ASN A 806 -27.96 -18.78 -37.58
N LEU A 807 -26.85 -18.56 -36.86
CA LEU A 807 -26.22 -19.60 -36.05
C LEU A 807 -27.07 -19.95 -34.82
N ILE A 808 -27.66 -18.93 -34.20
CA ILE A 808 -28.57 -19.09 -33.05
C ILE A 808 -29.83 -19.84 -33.49
N LEU A 809 -30.43 -19.44 -34.61
CA LEU A 809 -31.63 -20.09 -35.13
C LEU A 809 -31.38 -21.56 -35.46
N ASP A 810 -30.27 -21.89 -36.13
CA ASP A 810 -29.91 -23.28 -36.42
C ASP A 810 -29.69 -24.13 -35.14
N ALA A 811 -29.09 -23.54 -34.10
CA ALA A 811 -28.87 -24.22 -32.82
C ALA A 811 -30.19 -24.51 -32.08
N PHE A 812 -31.09 -23.53 -31.98
CA PHE A 812 -32.41 -23.73 -31.37
C PHE A 812 -33.25 -24.73 -32.16
N SER A 813 -33.25 -24.64 -33.49
CA SER A 813 -33.93 -25.63 -34.33
C SER A 813 -33.34 -27.03 -34.13
N GLY A 814 -32.03 -27.17 -33.96
CA GLY A 814 -31.39 -28.45 -33.63
C GLY A 814 -31.84 -29.01 -32.27
N LEU A 815 -31.99 -28.15 -31.27
CA LEU A 815 -32.49 -28.54 -29.94
C LEU A 815 -33.94 -29.03 -30.02
N VAL A 816 -34.81 -28.27 -30.70
CA VAL A 816 -36.23 -28.62 -30.89
C VAL A 816 -36.37 -29.95 -31.64
N LEU A 817 -35.61 -30.17 -32.72
CA LEU A 817 -35.61 -31.44 -33.45
C LEU A 817 -35.18 -32.62 -32.57
N ASN A 818 -34.28 -32.41 -31.61
CA ASN A 818 -33.84 -33.45 -30.67
C ASN A 818 -34.88 -33.73 -29.56
N LEU A 819 -35.62 -32.70 -29.13
CA LEU A 819 -36.69 -32.78 -28.13
C LEU A 819 -37.95 -33.44 -28.70
N GLU A 820 -38.46 -32.94 -29.83
CA GLU A 820 -39.72 -33.42 -30.44
C GLU A 820 -39.54 -34.73 -31.22
N ARG A 821 -38.32 -35.03 -31.68
CA ARG A 821 -37.94 -36.24 -32.42
C ARG A 821 -38.92 -36.62 -33.54
N PRO A 822 -39.22 -35.72 -34.50
CA PRO A 822 -40.08 -36.03 -35.64
C PRO A 822 -39.53 -37.17 -36.52
N PHE A 823 -38.21 -37.41 -36.45
CA PHE A 823 -37.51 -38.54 -37.05
C PHE A 823 -36.27 -38.91 -36.21
N THR A 824 -35.72 -40.10 -36.44
CA THR A 824 -34.48 -40.59 -35.80
C THR A 824 -33.46 -41.05 -36.83
N LEU A 825 -32.24 -41.33 -36.38
CA LEU A 825 -31.19 -41.92 -37.22
C LEU A 825 -31.69 -43.16 -37.94
N SER A 826 -31.19 -43.37 -39.16
CA SER A 826 -31.51 -44.48 -40.06
C SER A 826 -32.93 -44.51 -40.63
N GLN A 827 -33.77 -43.51 -40.36
CA GLN A 827 -35.12 -43.41 -40.94
C GLN A 827 -35.10 -42.70 -42.31
N TRP A 828 -36.05 -43.06 -43.17
CA TRP A 828 -36.24 -42.41 -44.47
C TRP A 828 -37.24 -41.28 -44.36
N ILE A 829 -36.79 -40.08 -44.70
CA ILE A 829 -37.60 -38.87 -44.64
C ILE A 829 -37.63 -38.17 -45.99
N GLY A 830 -38.76 -37.54 -46.29
CA GLY A 830 -38.90 -36.57 -47.37
C GLY A 830 -39.00 -35.17 -46.78
N ILE A 831 -38.18 -34.26 -47.28
CA ILE A 831 -38.16 -32.86 -46.85
C ILE A 831 -38.59 -32.01 -48.04
N ALA A 832 -39.73 -31.33 -47.91
CA ALA A 832 -40.19 -30.37 -48.90
C ALA A 832 -39.84 -28.96 -48.43
N THR A 833 -38.86 -28.36 -49.10
CA THR A 833 -38.46 -26.96 -48.84
C THR A 833 -38.98 -26.06 -49.95
N ARG A 834 -39.27 -24.80 -49.61
CA ARG A 834 -39.71 -23.80 -50.59
C ARG A 834 -38.64 -23.45 -51.64
N TRP A 835 -37.36 -23.70 -51.33
CA TRP A 835 -36.22 -23.19 -52.11
C TRP A 835 -35.39 -24.28 -52.82
N TYR A 836 -35.39 -25.52 -52.35
CA TYR A 836 -34.49 -26.59 -52.85
C TYR A 836 -35.22 -27.84 -53.36
N GLY A 837 -36.53 -27.72 -53.62
CA GLY A 837 -37.37 -28.84 -54.05
C GLY A 837 -37.56 -29.89 -52.95
N ARG A 838 -38.09 -31.05 -53.36
CA ARG A 838 -38.34 -32.17 -52.46
C ARG A 838 -37.10 -33.07 -52.41
N GLN A 839 -36.52 -33.21 -51.22
CA GLN A 839 -35.36 -34.07 -50.98
C GLN A 839 -35.84 -35.36 -50.30
N PHE A 840 -35.32 -36.51 -50.71
CA PHE A 840 -35.62 -37.81 -50.11
C PHE A 840 -34.33 -38.54 -49.75
N GLY A 841 -34.18 -38.93 -48.48
CA GLY A 841 -32.96 -39.58 -48.02
C GLY A 841 -33.11 -40.23 -46.66
N ARG A 842 -32.13 -41.07 -46.32
CA ARG A 842 -32.00 -41.69 -45.01
C ARG A 842 -31.23 -40.76 -44.08
N VAL A 843 -31.75 -40.50 -42.89
CA VAL A 843 -31.06 -39.69 -41.88
C VAL A 843 -29.81 -40.41 -41.41
N GLU A 844 -28.65 -39.84 -41.69
CA GLU A 844 -27.35 -40.42 -41.31
C GLU A 844 -26.79 -39.79 -40.04
N GLU A 845 -26.92 -38.46 -39.90
CA GLU A 845 -26.38 -37.73 -38.77
C GLU A 845 -27.30 -36.56 -38.40
N LEU A 846 -27.48 -36.34 -37.09
CA LEU A 846 -28.20 -35.19 -36.55
C LEU A 846 -27.27 -34.44 -35.59
N ASN A 847 -26.75 -33.30 -36.04
CA ASN A 847 -25.88 -32.43 -35.26
C ASN A 847 -26.63 -31.19 -34.78
N TRP A 848 -26.03 -30.45 -33.85
CA TRP A 848 -26.63 -29.22 -33.29
C TRP A 848 -26.97 -28.16 -34.34
N ARG A 849 -26.28 -28.11 -35.50
CA ARG A 849 -26.51 -27.13 -36.57
C ARG A 849 -27.16 -27.68 -37.84
N THR A 850 -26.90 -28.95 -38.18
CA THR A 850 -27.30 -29.52 -39.48
C THR A 850 -27.77 -30.96 -39.31
N THR A 851 -28.74 -31.37 -40.12
CA THR A 851 -29.06 -32.79 -40.33
C THR A 851 -28.50 -33.22 -41.67
N ARG A 852 -27.88 -34.39 -41.70
CA ARG A 852 -27.35 -35.00 -42.91
C ARG A 852 -28.22 -36.15 -43.34
N ILE A 853 -28.67 -36.11 -44.59
CA ILE A 853 -29.44 -37.19 -45.19
C ILE A 853 -28.65 -37.77 -46.36
N TRP A 854 -28.62 -39.10 -46.44
CA TRP A 854 -28.02 -39.82 -47.54
C TRP A 854 -29.09 -40.18 -48.55
N THR A 855 -28.95 -39.64 -49.76
CA THR A 855 -29.89 -39.87 -50.87
C THR A 855 -29.61 -41.19 -51.57
N ARG A 856 -30.55 -41.67 -52.39
CA ARG A 856 -30.37 -42.91 -53.16
C ARG A 856 -29.40 -42.78 -54.33
N ASP A 857 -29.16 -41.58 -54.81
CA ASP A 857 -28.14 -41.29 -55.83
C ASP A 857 -26.72 -41.28 -55.24
N ASN A 858 -26.56 -41.83 -54.03
CA ASN A 858 -25.33 -41.89 -53.25
C ASN A 858 -24.75 -40.52 -52.89
N ASN A 859 -25.58 -39.47 -52.82
CA ASN A 859 -25.17 -38.13 -52.42
C ASN A 859 -25.50 -37.86 -50.95
N LEU A 860 -24.56 -37.25 -50.22
CA LEU A 860 -24.75 -36.74 -48.87
C LEU A 860 -25.29 -35.30 -48.94
N VAL A 861 -26.52 -35.10 -48.50
CA VAL A 861 -27.16 -33.78 -48.46
C VAL A 861 -27.13 -33.26 -47.02
N VAL A 862 -26.43 -32.13 -46.81
CA VAL A 862 -26.29 -31.48 -45.51
C VAL A 862 -27.24 -30.29 -45.46
N ILE A 863 -28.22 -30.33 -44.56
CA ILE A 863 -29.28 -29.32 -44.48
C ILE A 863 -29.21 -28.61 -43.12
N PRO A 864 -29.19 -27.27 -43.07
CA PRO A 864 -29.27 -26.52 -41.82
C PRO A 864 -30.56 -26.84 -41.05
N ASN A 865 -30.47 -26.95 -39.72
CA ASN A 865 -31.61 -27.32 -38.90
C ASN A 865 -32.73 -26.27 -38.95
N SER A 866 -32.42 -24.97 -39.10
CA SER A 866 -33.43 -23.92 -39.29
C SER A 866 -34.25 -24.11 -40.57
N VAL A 867 -33.65 -24.69 -41.61
CA VAL A 867 -34.35 -25.01 -42.86
C VAL A 867 -35.27 -26.21 -42.67
N ILE A 868 -34.82 -27.24 -41.97
CA ILE A 868 -35.60 -28.47 -41.70
C ILE A 868 -36.77 -28.19 -40.76
N SER A 869 -36.53 -27.43 -39.70
CA SER A 869 -37.56 -27.05 -38.72
C SER A 869 -38.71 -26.26 -39.36
N ASN A 870 -38.44 -25.56 -40.46
CA ASN A 870 -39.44 -24.79 -41.22
C ASN A 870 -39.95 -25.54 -42.48
N ALA A 871 -39.50 -26.77 -42.71
CA ALA A 871 -39.90 -27.57 -43.86
C ALA A 871 -41.05 -28.52 -43.51
N VAL A 872 -41.84 -28.89 -44.51
CA VAL A 872 -42.79 -29.99 -44.35
C VAL A 872 -42.00 -31.31 -44.40
N ILE A 873 -42.01 -32.03 -43.29
CA ILE A 873 -41.31 -33.31 -43.15
C ILE A 873 -42.33 -34.45 -43.29
N THR A 874 -42.08 -35.35 -44.24
CA THR A 874 -42.80 -36.62 -44.36
C THR A 874 -41.90 -37.74 -43.87
N ASN A 875 -42.22 -38.36 -42.74
CA ASN A 875 -41.50 -39.54 -42.27
C ASN A 875 -42.10 -40.79 -42.93
N TYR A 876 -41.35 -41.45 -43.81
CA TYR A 876 -41.82 -42.66 -44.50
C TYR A 876 -41.58 -43.93 -43.66
N SER A 877 -40.95 -43.80 -42.49
CA SER A 877 -40.64 -44.91 -41.58
C SER A 877 -41.54 -44.97 -40.33
N ARG A 878 -42.50 -44.04 -40.15
CA ARG A 878 -43.46 -43.98 -39.02
C ARG A 878 -44.88 -43.62 -39.48
N PRO A 879 -45.96 -44.05 -38.77
CA PRO A 879 -45.97 -44.82 -37.53
C PRO A 879 -45.74 -46.33 -37.71
N THR A 880 -46.11 -46.91 -38.85
CA THR A 880 -45.92 -48.34 -39.15
C THR A 880 -45.42 -48.54 -40.57
N TYR A 881 -44.69 -49.64 -40.75
CA TYR A 881 -44.26 -50.17 -42.04
C TYR A 881 -45.29 -51.21 -42.49
N PRO A 882 -45.66 -51.31 -43.79
CA PRO A 882 -45.16 -50.55 -44.94
C PRO A 882 -45.83 -49.18 -45.18
N SER A 883 -45.15 -48.30 -45.94
CA SER A 883 -45.60 -46.93 -46.21
C SER A 883 -46.66 -46.89 -47.33
N ARG A 884 -47.81 -46.27 -47.05
CA ARG A 884 -48.90 -46.07 -48.02
C ARG A 884 -48.67 -44.80 -48.83
N MET A 885 -48.83 -44.89 -50.14
CA MET A 885 -48.84 -43.77 -51.07
C MET A 885 -50.18 -43.69 -51.80
N GLU A 886 -50.66 -42.46 -52.04
CA GLU A 886 -51.89 -42.21 -52.78
C GLU A 886 -51.54 -41.55 -54.12
N ILE A 887 -51.97 -42.17 -55.21
CA ILE A 887 -51.71 -41.68 -56.58
C ILE A 887 -53.05 -41.29 -57.21
N PRO A 888 -53.26 -39.99 -57.47
CA PRO A 888 -54.52 -39.52 -58.04
C PRO A 888 -54.55 -39.75 -59.55
N VAL A 889 -55.69 -40.17 -60.05
CA VAL A 889 -56.01 -40.29 -61.49
C VAL A 889 -57.40 -39.74 -61.72
N VAL A 890 -57.61 -38.94 -62.76
CA VAL A 890 -58.93 -38.39 -63.09
C VAL A 890 -59.40 -39.01 -64.40
N LEU A 891 -60.58 -39.62 -64.41
CA LEU A 891 -61.19 -40.22 -65.61
C LEU A 891 -62.48 -39.47 -65.98
N GLU A 892 -62.86 -39.52 -67.25
CA GLU A 892 -64.07 -38.84 -67.73
C GLU A 892 -65.34 -39.41 -67.07
N PHE A 893 -66.38 -38.59 -66.89
CA PHE A 893 -67.67 -39.02 -66.35
C PHE A 893 -68.36 -40.13 -67.16
N SER A 894 -67.96 -40.29 -68.42
CA SER A 894 -68.43 -41.34 -69.31
C SER A 894 -68.01 -42.74 -68.87
N VAL A 895 -66.99 -42.86 -68.01
CA VAL A 895 -66.49 -44.14 -67.50
C VAL A 895 -67.27 -44.54 -66.23
N PRO A 896 -68.00 -45.67 -66.22
CA PRO A 896 -68.66 -46.16 -65.01
C PRO A 896 -67.67 -46.41 -63.88
N VAL A 897 -68.04 -46.05 -62.65
CA VAL A 897 -67.14 -46.05 -61.48
C VAL A 897 -66.58 -47.45 -61.20
N GLU A 898 -67.42 -48.47 -61.25
CA GLU A 898 -67.05 -49.86 -61.00
C GLU A 898 -66.05 -50.35 -62.06
N ARG A 899 -66.24 -49.93 -63.32
CA ARG A 899 -65.34 -50.27 -64.43
C ARG A 899 -64.00 -49.57 -64.28
N ALA A 900 -64.00 -48.29 -63.92
CA ALA A 900 -62.80 -47.51 -63.63
C ALA A 900 -61.97 -48.14 -62.50
N GLN A 901 -62.61 -48.51 -61.39
CA GLN A 901 -61.94 -49.15 -60.25
C GLN A 901 -61.31 -50.49 -60.65
N GLN A 902 -62.06 -51.37 -61.34
CA GLN A 902 -61.54 -52.66 -61.81
C GLN A 902 -60.33 -52.51 -62.74
N VAL A 903 -60.41 -51.61 -63.72
CA VAL A 903 -59.31 -51.39 -64.67
C VAL A 903 -58.09 -50.83 -63.95
N LEU A 904 -58.25 -49.81 -63.09
CA LEU A 904 -57.15 -49.23 -62.34
C LEU A 904 -56.52 -50.23 -61.36
N GLU A 905 -57.30 -51.03 -60.64
CA GLU A 905 -56.78 -52.08 -59.74
C GLU A 905 -55.99 -53.14 -60.49
N ASN A 906 -56.51 -53.64 -61.62
CA ASN A 906 -55.84 -54.65 -62.43
C ASN A 906 -54.56 -54.11 -63.07
N SER A 907 -54.60 -52.87 -63.54
CA SER A 907 -53.43 -52.17 -64.08
C SER A 907 -52.31 -52.08 -63.05
N VAL A 908 -52.63 -51.63 -61.84
CA VAL A 908 -51.65 -51.47 -60.76
C VAL A 908 -51.16 -52.82 -60.23
N ARG A 909 -51.98 -53.88 -60.29
CA ARG A 909 -51.56 -55.25 -59.96
C ARG A 909 -50.43 -55.73 -60.86
N GLN A 910 -50.38 -55.31 -62.13
CA GLN A 910 -49.26 -55.61 -63.02
C GLN A 910 -47.96 -54.91 -62.56
N ALA A 911 -48.07 -53.74 -61.93
CA ALA A 911 -46.90 -53.03 -61.38
C ALA A 911 -46.26 -53.78 -60.20
N VAL A 912 -46.96 -54.69 -59.53
CA VAL A 912 -46.40 -55.54 -58.47
C VAL A 912 -45.25 -56.40 -59.00
N ALA A 913 -45.36 -56.92 -60.22
CA ALA A 913 -44.33 -57.75 -60.85
C ALA A 913 -43.01 -57.00 -61.10
N THR A 914 -43.03 -55.66 -61.10
CA THR A 914 -41.82 -54.83 -61.23
C THR A 914 -40.99 -54.74 -59.93
N GLY A 915 -41.51 -55.27 -58.82
CA GLY A 915 -40.89 -55.15 -57.49
C GLY A 915 -41.04 -53.76 -56.85
N ALA A 916 -41.74 -52.83 -57.52
CA ALA A 916 -41.98 -51.48 -57.01
C ALA A 916 -43.00 -51.43 -55.85
N LEU A 917 -43.90 -52.41 -55.79
CA LEU A 917 -44.99 -52.50 -54.80
C LEU A 917 -44.91 -53.80 -53.99
N LEU A 918 -45.53 -53.80 -52.82
CA LEU A 918 -45.67 -54.99 -51.99
C LEU A 918 -46.90 -55.81 -52.44
N GLY A 919 -46.66 -57.02 -52.94
CA GLY A 919 -47.69 -57.86 -53.55
C GLY A 919 -48.67 -58.52 -52.58
N ASP A 920 -48.33 -58.55 -51.30
CA ASP A 920 -49.14 -59.08 -50.20
C ASP A 920 -50.13 -58.04 -49.63
N GLN A 921 -50.02 -56.77 -50.02
CA GLN A 921 -50.85 -55.68 -49.53
C GLN A 921 -52.01 -55.37 -50.48
N PRO A 922 -53.20 -54.97 -49.95
CA PRO A 922 -54.35 -54.66 -50.78
C PRO A 922 -54.10 -53.36 -51.58
N ILE A 923 -54.20 -53.44 -52.91
CA ILE A 923 -54.34 -52.26 -53.77
C ILE A 923 -55.79 -51.82 -53.69
N ARG A 924 -56.04 -50.57 -53.31
CA ARG A 924 -57.41 -50.02 -53.24
C ARG A 924 -57.53 -48.82 -54.14
N VAL A 925 -58.57 -48.78 -54.96
CA VAL A 925 -58.92 -47.60 -55.75
C VAL A 925 -60.21 -47.02 -55.22
N VAL A 926 -60.13 -45.83 -54.62
CA VAL A 926 -61.30 -45.14 -54.04
C VAL A 926 -61.65 -43.92 -54.87
N VAL A 927 -62.95 -43.65 -55.01
CA VAL A 927 -63.41 -42.35 -55.53
C VAL A 927 -63.07 -41.30 -54.48
N ASP A 928 -62.26 -40.32 -54.86
CA ASP A 928 -61.81 -39.25 -53.98
C ASP A 928 -62.79 -38.08 -54.01
N THR A 929 -62.98 -37.51 -55.19
CA THR A 929 -63.82 -36.32 -55.42
C THR A 929 -64.35 -36.31 -56.86
N LEU A 930 -65.45 -35.60 -57.08
CA LEU A 930 -65.94 -35.27 -58.42
C LEU A 930 -65.34 -33.90 -58.81
N GLU A 931 -64.50 -33.86 -59.83
CA GLU A 931 -63.93 -32.62 -60.37
C GLU A 931 -64.79 -32.10 -61.53
N SER A 932 -64.67 -30.82 -61.89
CA SER A 932 -65.50 -30.21 -62.95
C SER A 932 -65.36 -30.86 -64.33
N TYR A 933 -64.34 -31.68 -64.54
CA TYR A 933 -63.98 -32.31 -65.81
C TYR A 933 -63.89 -33.85 -65.73
N GLY A 934 -64.15 -34.46 -64.58
CA GLY A 934 -64.13 -35.92 -64.43
C GLY A 934 -64.19 -36.40 -62.98
N VAL A 935 -64.16 -37.72 -62.80
CA VAL A 935 -64.12 -38.38 -61.49
C VAL A 935 -62.66 -38.59 -61.10
N ARG A 936 -62.23 -38.03 -59.96
CA ARG A 936 -60.90 -38.27 -59.40
C ARG A 936 -60.91 -39.52 -58.53
N TYR A 937 -60.03 -40.45 -58.85
CA TYR A 937 -59.74 -41.65 -58.09
C TYR A 937 -58.41 -41.50 -57.35
N LYS A 938 -58.34 -42.00 -56.11
CA LYS A 938 -57.10 -42.18 -55.35
C LYS A 938 -56.73 -43.66 -55.33
N ILE A 939 -55.57 -43.97 -55.88
CA ILE A 939 -55.02 -45.31 -55.89
C ILE A 939 -54.08 -45.43 -54.71
N GLN A 940 -54.45 -46.26 -53.74
CA GLN A 940 -53.68 -46.51 -52.53
C GLN A 940 -52.78 -47.72 -52.76
N VAL A 941 -51.47 -47.50 -52.66
CA VAL A 941 -50.44 -48.54 -52.84
C VAL A 941 -49.47 -48.55 -51.67
N TYR A 942 -48.94 -49.72 -51.35
CA TYR A 942 -47.96 -49.91 -50.28
C TYR A 942 -46.60 -50.25 -50.87
N HIS A 943 -45.56 -49.61 -50.34
CA HIS A 943 -44.18 -49.82 -50.77
C HIS A 943 -43.23 -49.87 -49.58
N HIS A 944 -42.04 -50.42 -49.83
CA HIS A 944 -40.95 -50.42 -48.87
C HIS A 944 -39.99 -49.26 -49.18
N PRO A 945 -40.03 -48.12 -48.45
CA PRO A 945 -39.19 -46.96 -48.76
C PRO A 945 -37.68 -47.22 -48.70
N GLU A 946 -37.22 -48.28 -47.99
CA GLU A 946 -35.82 -48.75 -48.08
C GLU A 946 -35.48 -49.52 -49.36
N ARG A 947 -36.46 -50.06 -50.10
CA ARG A 947 -36.21 -50.80 -51.35
C ARG A 947 -36.42 -49.93 -52.58
N VAL A 948 -37.47 -49.11 -52.60
CA VAL A 948 -37.87 -48.32 -53.78
C VAL A 948 -38.21 -46.89 -53.36
N SER A 949 -37.75 -45.88 -54.13
CA SER A 949 -38.07 -44.48 -53.83
C SER A 949 -39.54 -44.17 -54.16
N PRO A 950 -40.18 -43.20 -53.46
CA PRO A 950 -41.55 -42.79 -53.77
C PRO A 950 -41.75 -42.35 -55.23
N GLU A 951 -40.74 -41.73 -55.85
CA GLU A 951 -40.78 -41.32 -57.26
C GLU A 951 -40.76 -42.51 -58.22
N MET A 952 -39.97 -43.53 -57.91
CA MET A 952 -39.96 -44.78 -58.68
C MET A 952 -41.28 -45.53 -58.55
N VAL A 953 -41.89 -45.55 -57.35
CA VAL A 953 -43.23 -46.11 -57.13
C VAL A 953 -44.26 -45.37 -57.98
N LYS A 954 -44.27 -44.03 -57.91
CA LYS A 954 -45.17 -43.19 -58.71
C LYS A 954 -45.00 -43.46 -60.21
N THR A 955 -43.76 -43.59 -60.67
CA THR A 955 -43.45 -43.88 -62.08
C THR A 955 -43.96 -45.26 -62.50
N ALA A 956 -43.69 -46.30 -61.71
CA ALA A 956 -44.14 -47.66 -62.00
C ALA A 956 -45.66 -47.75 -62.04
N VAL A 957 -46.34 -47.14 -61.07
CA VAL A 957 -47.80 -47.14 -60.98
C VAL A 957 -48.42 -46.32 -62.11
N ASN A 958 -47.96 -45.09 -62.36
CA ASN A 958 -48.47 -44.27 -63.46
C ASN A 958 -48.27 -44.94 -64.82
N ARG A 959 -47.12 -45.59 -65.04
CA ARG A 959 -46.87 -46.34 -66.28
C ARG A 959 -47.86 -47.50 -66.44
N ALA A 960 -48.12 -48.24 -65.37
CA ALA A 960 -49.04 -49.36 -65.40
C ALA A 960 -50.49 -48.89 -65.64
N ILE A 961 -50.90 -47.81 -64.98
CA ILE A 961 -52.21 -47.16 -65.20
C ILE A 961 -52.36 -46.70 -66.65
N MET A 962 -51.36 -45.97 -67.18
CA MET A 962 -51.40 -45.49 -68.56
C MET A 962 -51.54 -46.65 -69.56
N ALA A 963 -50.77 -47.73 -69.37
CA ALA A 963 -50.84 -48.90 -70.22
C ALA A 963 -52.21 -49.61 -70.14
N GLY A 964 -52.75 -49.78 -68.93
CA GLY A 964 -54.05 -50.44 -68.75
C GLY A 964 -55.24 -49.60 -69.22
N LEU A 965 -55.22 -48.29 -69.03
CA LEU A 965 -56.22 -47.38 -69.59
C LEU A 965 -56.20 -47.41 -71.12
N GLN A 966 -55.00 -47.41 -71.73
CA GLN A 966 -54.86 -47.52 -73.19
C GLN A 966 -55.36 -48.87 -73.73
N ALA A 967 -55.04 -49.98 -73.07
CA ALA A 967 -55.47 -51.31 -73.47
C ALA A 967 -57.00 -51.47 -73.44
N GLU A 968 -57.66 -50.79 -72.50
CA GLU A 968 -59.11 -50.83 -72.29
C GLU A 968 -59.85 -49.66 -72.97
N GLY A 969 -59.16 -48.82 -73.74
CA GLY A 969 -59.74 -47.69 -74.47
C GLY A 969 -60.29 -46.56 -73.59
N LEU A 970 -59.91 -46.50 -72.31
CA LEU A 970 -60.35 -45.48 -71.36
C LEU A 970 -59.46 -44.24 -71.45
N LYS A 971 -60.08 -43.05 -71.44
CA LYS A 971 -59.37 -41.77 -71.51
C LYS A 971 -59.24 -41.13 -70.13
N VAL A 972 -58.05 -40.61 -69.86
CA VAL A 972 -57.82 -39.70 -68.72
C VAL A 972 -58.55 -38.39 -69.01
N ALA A 973 -59.27 -37.87 -68.02
CA ALA A 973 -59.97 -36.62 -68.17
C ALA A 973 -58.97 -35.48 -68.36
N LEU A 974 -59.16 -34.68 -69.42
CA LEU A 974 -58.40 -33.47 -69.63
C LEU A 974 -59.11 -32.31 -68.95
N PRO A 975 -58.40 -31.49 -68.15
CA PRO A 975 -58.98 -30.28 -67.62
C PRO A 975 -59.39 -29.36 -68.77
N LEU A 976 -60.65 -28.95 -68.80
CA LEU A 976 -61.13 -27.92 -69.73
C LEU A 976 -60.31 -26.65 -69.49
N GLU A 977 -59.55 -26.21 -70.50
CA GLU A 977 -58.81 -24.95 -70.39
C GLU A 977 -59.78 -23.78 -70.12
N PRO A 978 -59.49 -22.89 -69.15
CA PRO A 978 -60.33 -21.72 -68.84
C PRO A 978 -60.60 -20.79 -70.04
N TRP A 979 -59.79 -20.89 -71.10
CA TRP A 979 -59.97 -20.18 -72.38
C TRP A 979 -61.33 -20.48 -73.03
N LEU A 980 -61.80 -21.73 -73.02
CA LEU A 980 -62.91 -22.17 -73.89
C LEU A 980 -64.30 -21.69 -73.43
N MET A 981 -64.45 -21.25 -72.18
CA MET A 981 -65.71 -20.69 -71.68
C MET A 981 -65.95 -19.21 -72.03
N ARG A 982 -64.98 -18.49 -72.60
CA ARG A 982 -65.14 -17.05 -72.94
C ARG A 982 -65.80 -16.75 -74.29
N ARG A 983 -66.16 -17.75 -75.11
CA ARG A 983 -66.75 -17.56 -76.46
C ARG A 983 -68.16 -18.11 -76.66
N GLY A 984 -68.86 -18.49 -75.59
CA GLY A 984 -70.25 -18.98 -75.62
C GLY A 984 -71.24 -18.01 -74.96
N LEU A 985 -71.15 -16.72 -75.27
CA LEU A 985 -72.25 -15.75 -75.20
C LEU A 985 -72.32 -15.09 -76.57
N GLY A 986 -73.31 -15.55 -77.34
CA GLY A 986 -73.65 -15.21 -78.71
C GLY A 986 -74.80 -16.10 -79.12
#